data_AF-A0A1C4YHL3-F1
#
_entry.id   AF-A0A1C4YHL3-F1
#
_cell.length_a   1.000
_cell.length_b   1.000
_cell.length_c   1.000
_cell.angle_alpha   90.00
_cell.angle_beta   90.00
_cell.angle_gamma   90.00
#
_symmetry.space_group_name_H-M   'P 1'
#
loop_
_entity.id
_entity.type
_entity.pdbx_description
1 polymer ?
#
loop_
_entity_poly.entity_id
_entity_poly.type
_entity_poly.pdbx_seq_one_letter_code
_entity_poly.pdbx_strand_id
1 'polypeptide(L)'
;MPSGGIRLSIDLSSSAIAATVDRHGARIPVMLDGHLVMPHRVAVDHTGQLHLGMTAAAQPSADHQFLGNPLELLGKADTDPPVDAVHLLAAQMWHVADHAVRQVGEPVTALTVTIPSGWGPRRRGHLTDAATRAGLPAPAMVTAPAALAAYTTTHGSTTPDGSCLLICQADRHPVTLTVLQTSTDGYRELATRAIDPPRDLNHLLAQRIVDAATTDDDPLRGELAQPTPEHDSPALLESVRQARQLLATQDRAPVLLPAPRKPAVITRDDVTIAAQPLLDTVERAVRDVLDAADVGSQHLAGVIHREAEAIPGLWDLLAAATGLTPTTLTDHSHALADGALTLTAPHHPRAVTAADTHLPRVRLRIRDLTSAILLAACSLTLLLQAILTADISTLFLRVVGVRTSLPQLGTAGALAMLTAFAVAHLAPTTLLAAARTAPTSPEPATGSLIRRGYLAAAVGGAVTAALYGLATGTSVRFDYTPYLKWTLGGALPLAVCAAVIATTAPRIPAHTLPAWLARTRPAITQAAIAATGIYLMRAALTITPPVDLTGMPGLIGSAGAALLGVATALTTSRSRTIRTITTAGLAIGYAIVFTYNTHGALIVGYLVALTWWGIQLTAHTLRLAFPATGRALRRVIDGQAS
;
A
#
# COMPACT_ATOMS: atom_id res chain seq x y z
N MET A 1 20.07 -4.46 -10.82
CA MET A 1 19.24 -3.23 -10.91
C MET A 1 17.86 -3.66 -11.35
N PRO A 2 16.75 -3.26 -10.72
CA PRO A 2 15.46 -3.56 -11.30
C PRO A 2 15.26 -2.63 -12.50
N SER A 3 15.06 -3.22 -13.67
CA SER A 3 14.77 -2.56 -14.94
C SER A 3 13.63 -1.55 -14.78
N GLY A 4 13.89 -0.28 -15.09
CA GLY A 4 12.85 0.74 -15.22
C GLY A 4 11.96 0.43 -16.42
N GLY A 5 10.66 0.65 -16.27
CA GLY A 5 9.65 0.39 -17.28
C GLY A 5 8.29 0.13 -16.66
N ILE A 6 7.26 0.23 -17.49
CA ILE A 6 5.86 0.16 -17.06
C ILE A 6 5.29 -1.23 -17.25
N ARG A 7 4.26 -1.57 -16.46
CA ARG A 7 3.43 -2.75 -16.68
C ARG A 7 2.12 -2.31 -17.30
N LEU A 8 1.83 -2.79 -18.50
CA LEU A 8 0.61 -2.46 -19.24
C LEU A 8 -0.40 -3.60 -19.05
N SER A 9 -1.65 -3.26 -18.79
CA SER A 9 -2.76 -4.20 -18.84
C SER A 9 -3.78 -3.74 -19.84
N ILE A 10 -4.18 -4.66 -20.72
CA ILE A 10 -5.15 -4.41 -21.78
C ILE A 10 -6.38 -5.27 -21.50
N ASP A 11 -7.53 -4.61 -21.37
CA ASP A 11 -8.82 -5.28 -21.40
C ASP A 11 -9.25 -5.51 -22.84
N LEU A 12 -9.26 -6.78 -23.24
CA LEU A 12 -9.78 -7.22 -24.53
C LEU A 12 -11.13 -7.92 -24.39
N SER A 13 -11.61 -8.15 -23.17
CA SER A 13 -12.76 -9.01 -22.92
C SER A 13 -14.09 -8.25 -22.96
N SER A 14 -14.09 -6.94 -22.75
CA SER A 14 -15.29 -6.11 -22.85
C SER A 14 -15.68 -5.77 -24.29
N SER A 15 -16.81 -5.08 -24.46
CA SER A 15 -17.27 -4.57 -25.77
C SER A 15 -16.41 -3.44 -26.34
N ALA A 16 -15.54 -2.85 -25.53
CA ALA A 16 -14.54 -1.87 -25.92
C ALA A 16 -13.22 -2.15 -25.19
N ILE A 17 -12.12 -1.81 -25.85
CA ILE A 17 -10.77 -1.95 -25.35
C ILE A 17 -10.51 -0.83 -24.36
N ALA A 18 -10.10 -1.20 -23.15
CA ALA A 18 -9.60 -0.29 -22.13
C ALA A 18 -8.21 -0.73 -21.71
N ALA A 19 -7.37 0.18 -21.24
CA ALA A 19 -6.04 -0.19 -20.75
C ALA A 19 -5.63 0.64 -19.54
N THR A 20 -4.77 0.05 -18.72
CA THR A 20 -4.18 0.70 -17.55
C THR A 20 -2.70 0.42 -17.49
N VAL A 21 -1.94 1.44 -17.11
CA VAL A 21 -0.52 1.34 -16.79
C VAL A 21 -0.30 1.33 -15.28
N ASP A 22 0.57 0.44 -14.81
CA ASP A 22 1.23 0.54 -13.51
C ASP A 22 2.60 1.17 -13.67
N ARG A 23 2.74 2.42 -13.20
CA ARG A 23 4.04 3.07 -13.05
C ARG A 23 4.39 3.15 -11.57
N HIS A 24 5.29 2.28 -11.12
CA HIS A 24 5.81 2.27 -9.75
C HIS A 24 4.72 2.26 -8.66
N GLY A 25 3.61 1.55 -8.89
CA GLY A 25 2.47 1.45 -7.98
C GLY A 25 1.37 2.48 -8.22
N ALA A 26 1.58 3.47 -9.10
CA ALA A 26 0.50 4.34 -9.55
C ALA A 26 -0.24 3.71 -10.74
N ARG A 27 -1.57 3.58 -10.60
CA ARG A 27 -2.48 3.16 -11.68
C ARG A 27 -2.82 4.37 -12.54
N ILE A 28 -2.60 4.28 -13.85
CA ILE A 28 -2.86 5.35 -14.80
C ILE A 28 -3.69 4.75 -15.96
N PRO A 29 -4.98 5.11 -16.08
CA PRO A 29 -5.79 4.77 -17.25
C PRO A 29 -5.16 5.31 -18.54
N VAL A 30 -5.12 4.49 -19.59
CA VAL A 30 -4.56 4.88 -20.89
C VAL A 30 -5.63 5.61 -21.71
N MET A 31 -5.27 6.78 -22.25
CA MET A 31 -6.09 7.53 -23.18
C MET A 31 -5.81 7.06 -24.63
N LEU A 32 -6.80 6.42 -25.23
CA LEU A 32 -6.80 5.94 -26.61
C LEU A 32 -7.52 6.98 -27.48
N ASP A 33 -6.79 7.67 -28.36
CA ASP A 33 -7.33 8.71 -29.23
C ASP A 33 -8.20 9.76 -28.52
N GLY A 34 -7.77 10.18 -27.32
CA GLY A 34 -8.49 11.17 -26.50
C GLY A 34 -9.66 10.61 -25.69
N HIS A 35 -9.89 9.29 -25.70
CA HIS A 35 -10.94 8.60 -24.96
C HIS A 35 -10.38 7.53 -24.02
N LEU A 36 -11.14 7.15 -23.00
CA LEU A 36 -10.76 6.09 -22.04
C LEU A 36 -10.94 4.67 -22.61
N VAL A 37 -11.72 4.54 -23.68
CA VAL A 37 -12.01 3.27 -24.34
C VAL A 37 -11.95 3.42 -25.85
N MET A 38 -11.63 2.31 -26.53
CA MET A 38 -11.60 2.23 -27.99
C MET A 38 -12.46 1.06 -28.48
N PRO A 39 -13.31 1.22 -29.52
CA PRO A 39 -14.04 0.11 -30.12
C PRO A 39 -13.10 -0.98 -30.68
N HIS A 40 -13.54 -2.25 -30.67
CA HIS A 40 -12.80 -3.35 -31.29
C HIS A 40 -12.81 -3.35 -32.82
N ARG A 41 -13.62 -2.48 -33.46
CA ARG A 41 -13.80 -2.47 -34.93
C ARG A 41 -12.54 -2.00 -35.64
N VAL A 42 -12.24 -2.66 -36.76
CA VAL A 42 -11.11 -2.32 -37.63
C VAL A 42 -11.64 -2.10 -39.04
N ALA A 43 -11.14 -1.07 -39.73
CA ALA A 43 -11.36 -0.90 -41.16
C ALA A 43 -10.04 -1.09 -41.91
N VAL A 44 -10.10 -1.79 -43.03
CA VAL A 44 -8.97 -1.98 -43.94
C VAL A 44 -9.27 -1.16 -45.19
N ASP A 45 -8.36 -0.26 -45.56
CA ASP A 45 -8.52 0.50 -46.81
C ASP A 45 -8.05 -0.29 -48.03
N HIS A 46 -8.33 0.24 -49.23
CA HIS A 46 -7.92 -0.35 -50.51
C HIS A 46 -6.38 -0.47 -50.68
N THR A 47 -5.58 0.24 -49.86
CA THR A 47 -4.11 0.12 -49.83
C THR A 47 -3.61 -0.93 -48.83
N GLY A 48 -4.52 -1.50 -48.03
CA GLY A 48 -4.22 -2.46 -46.97
C GLY A 48 -3.83 -1.81 -45.63
N GLN A 49 -4.00 -0.49 -45.45
CA GLN A 49 -3.77 0.16 -44.16
C GLN A 49 -4.92 -0.13 -43.19
N LEU A 50 -4.57 -0.29 -41.91
CA LEU A 50 -5.52 -0.56 -40.84
C LEU A 50 -5.90 0.74 -40.13
N HIS A 51 -7.20 1.01 -40.07
CA HIS A 51 -7.81 2.09 -39.32
C HIS A 51 -8.50 1.51 -38.08
N LEU A 52 -7.98 1.84 -36.90
CA LEU A 52 -8.41 1.30 -35.60
C LEU A 52 -9.37 2.27 -34.90
N GLY A 53 -10.18 1.77 -33.96
CA GLY A 53 -11.03 2.62 -33.12
C GLY A 53 -12.18 3.30 -33.85
N MET A 54 -12.51 2.84 -35.06
CA MET A 54 -13.59 3.38 -35.88
C MET A 54 -14.93 3.29 -35.13
N THR A 55 -15.57 4.44 -34.95
CA THR A 55 -16.93 4.52 -34.42
C THR A 55 -17.94 4.28 -35.54
N ALA A 56 -19.12 3.74 -35.21
CA ALA A 56 -20.17 3.48 -36.19
C ALA A 56 -20.70 4.76 -36.87
N ALA A 57 -20.48 5.94 -36.27
CA ALA A 57 -20.88 7.25 -36.79
C ALA A 57 -19.87 7.87 -37.77
N ALA A 58 -18.65 7.33 -37.88
CA ALA A 58 -17.70 7.76 -38.90
C ALA A 58 -18.17 7.21 -40.25
N GLN A 59 -18.87 8.05 -41.02
CA GLN A 59 -19.45 7.70 -42.31
C GLN A 59 -18.32 7.28 -43.28
N PRO A 60 -18.26 6.02 -43.75
CA PRO A 60 -17.10 5.54 -44.48
C PRO A 60 -17.05 6.01 -45.94
N SER A 61 -15.84 6.06 -46.52
CA SER A 61 -15.69 5.91 -47.98
C SER A 61 -16.08 4.50 -48.39
N ALA A 62 -16.77 4.35 -49.53
CA ALA A 62 -17.30 3.08 -50.05
C ALA A 62 -16.23 1.96 -50.23
N ASP A 63 -14.95 2.32 -50.23
CA ASP A 63 -13.83 1.44 -50.58
C ASP A 63 -13.16 0.75 -49.37
N HIS A 64 -13.68 0.87 -48.14
CA HIS A 64 -13.07 0.25 -46.95
C HIS A 64 -13.79 -1.05 -46.54
N GLN A 65 -13.02 -2.10 -46.23
CA GLN A 65 -13.54 -3.34 -45.65
C GLN A 65 -13.61 -3.22 -44.13
N PHE A 66 -14.81 -3.32 -43.56
CA PHE A 66 -15.02 -3.28 -42.11
C PHE A 66 -15.02 -4.68 -41.51
N LEU A 67 -14.25 -4.85 -40.45
CA LEU A 67 -14.15 -6.07 -39.69
C LEU A 67 -14.64 -5.83 -38.27
N GLY A 68 -15.42 -6.79 -37.76
CA GLY A 68 -15.93 -6.80 -36.39
C GLY A 68 -14.81 -7.04 -35.37
N ASN A 69 -15.16 -7.62 -34.22
CA ASN A 69 -14.19 -7.90 -33.18
C ASN A 69 -13.20 -9.01 -33.61
N PRO A 70 -11.88 -8.75 -33.76
CA PRO A 70 -10.93 -9.76 -34.18
C PRO A 70 -10.84 -10.96 -33.23
N LEU A 71 -11.21 -10.78 -31.95
CA LEU A 71 -11.20 -11.85 -30.95
C LEU A 71 -12.20 -12.96 -31.28
N GLU A 72 -13.29 -12.65 -31.96
CA GLU A 72 -14.30 -13.62 -32.39
C GLU A 72 -13.82 -14.48 -33.56
N LEU A 73 -12.86 -13.97 -34.33
CA LEU A 73 -12.23 -14.69 -35.43
C LEU A 73 -11.13 -15.65 -34.94
N LEU A 74 -10.63 -15.47 -33.71
CA LEU A 74 -9.57 -16.31 -33.16
C LEU A 74 -10.01 -17.77 -33.01
N GLY A 75 -9.30 -18.65 -33.71
CA GLY A 75 -9.50 -20.09 -33.65
C GLY A 75 -10.67 -20.60 -34.50
N LYS A 76 -11.34 -19.73 -35.27
CA LYS A 76 -12.22 -20.14 -36.36
C LYS A 76 -11.39 -20.60 -37.57
N ALA A 77 -11.97 -21.44 -38.44
CA ALA A 77 -11.38 -21.81 -39.72
C ALA A 77 -11.43 -20.62 -40.70
N ASP A 78 -10.71 -20.72 -41.82
CA ASP A 78 -10.56 -19.64 -42.81
C ASP A 78 -11.87 -18.91 -43.10
N THR A 79 -11.80 -17.58 -43.03
CA THR A 79 -12.84 -16.68 -43.53
C THR A 79 -12.65 -16.52 -45.03
N ASP A 80 -13.72 -16.25 -45.78
CA ASP A 80 -13.64 -15.90 -47.20
C ASP A 80 -14.12 -14.46 -47.37
N PRO A 81 -13.24 -13.50 -47.72
CA PRO A 81 -11.80 -13.62 -47.96
C PRO A 81 -10.99 -13.90 -46.67
N PRO A 82 -9.76 -14.45 -46.76
CA PRO A 82 -8.95 -14.82 -45.60
C PRO A 82 -8.49 -13.59 -44.81
N VAL A 83 -8.98 -13.46 -43.58
CA VAL A 83 -8.60 -12.41 -42.63
C VAL A 83 -7.60 -12.95 -41.60
N ASP A 84 -6.40 -12.37 -41.52
CA ASP A 84 -5.44 -12.67 -40.45
C ASP A 84 -5.84 -11.97 -39.14
N ALA A 85 -6.69 -12.64 -38.37
CA ALA A 85 -7.16 -12.15 -37.07
C ALA A 85 -6.01 -11.89 -36.08
N VAL A 86 -4.89 -12.61 -36.18
CA VAL A 86 -3.71 -12.43 -35.31
C VAL A 86 -3.00 -11.13 -35.67
N HIS A 87 -2.92 -10.79 -36.96
CA HIS A 87 -2.37 -9.51 -37.40
C HIS A 87 -3.23 -8.32 -36.96
N LEU A 88 -4.56 -8.41 -37.09
CA LEU A 88 -5.47 -7.37 -36.63
C LEU A 88 -5.38 -7.14 -35.12
N LEU A 89 -5.31 -8.23 -34.35
CA LEU A 89 -5.13 -8.14 -32.91
C LEU A 89 -3.76 -7.53 -32.54
N ALA A 90 -2.70 -7.90 -33.26
CA ALA A 90 -1.37 -7.31 -33.06
C ALA A 90 -1.39 -5.80 -33.30
N ALA A 91 -2.07 -5.34 -34.35
CA ALA A 91 -2.23 -3.91 -34.63
C ALA A 91 -2.96 -3.17 -33.50
N GLN A 92 -4.04 -3.74 -32.96
CA GLN A 92 -4.76 -3.18 -31.81
C GLN A 92 -3.88 -3.09 -30.56
N MET A 93 -3.16 -4.17 -30.24
CA MET A 93 -2.28 -4.21 -29.07
C MET A 93 -1.11 -3.23 -29.20
N TRP A 94 -0.54 -3.12 -30.40
CA TRP A 94 0.51 -2.14 -30.70
C TRP A 94 0.00 -0.71 -30.52
N HIS A 95 -1.18 -0.38 -31.04
CA HIS A 95 -1.79 0.95 -30.90
C HIS A 95 -2.00 1.33 -29.43
N VAL A 96 -2.58 0.41 -28.63
CA VAL A 96 -2.78 0.62 -27.19
C VAL A 96 -1.44 0.83 -26.46
N ALA A 97 -0.42 0.04 -26.82
CA ALA A 97 0.90 0.18 -26.22
C ALA A 97 1.63 1.47 -26.63
N ASP A 98 1.53 1.91 -27.88
CA ASP A 98 2.09 3.18 -28.34
C ASP A 98 1.47 4.35 -27.57
N HIS A 99 0.14 4.35 -27.40
CA HIS A 99 -0.54 5.34 -26.55
C HIS A 99 -0.07 5.30 -25.10
N ALA A 100 0.07 4.10 -24.51
CA ALA A 100 0.55 3.95 -23.14
C ALA A 100 2.00 4.47 -22.96
N VAL A 101 2.90 4.13 -23.89
CA VAL A 101 4.30 4.57 -23.86
C VAL A 101 4.40 6.08 -24.06
N ARG A 102 3.65 6.67 -25.00
CA ARG A 102 3.61 8.12 -25.20
C ARG A 102 3.06 8.88 -23.99
N GLN A 103 2.02 8.34 -23.35
CA GLN A 103 1.40 8.97 -22.19
C GLN A 103 2.31 8.95 -20.95
N VAL A 104 3.11 7.90 -20.76
CA VAL A 104 3.88 7.69 -19.52
C VAL A 104 5.39 7.96 -19.68
N GLY A 105 5.91 7.89 -20.92
CA GLY A 105 7.31 8.16 -21.26
C GLY A 105 8.28 7.00 -20.97
N GLU A 106 7.76 5.80 -20.70
CA GLU A 106 8.55 4.62 -20.34
C GLU A 106 8.14 3.39 -21.17
N PRO A 107 9.07 2.47 -21.51
CA PRO A 107 8.75 1.28 -22.30
C PRO A 107 7.95 0.25 -21.49
N VAL A 108 7.13 -0.54 -22.18
CA VAL A 108 6.39 -1.67 -21.59
C VAL A 108 7.35 -2.82 -21.30
N THR A 109 7.48 -3.20 -20.03
CA THR A 109 8.33 -4.31 -19.58
C THR A 109 7.56 -5.55 -19.16
N ALA A 110 6.27 -5.40 -18.86
CA ALA A 110 5.36 -6.53 -18.67
C ALA A 110 4.00 -6.19 -19.26
N LEU A 111 3.35 -7.20 -19.83
CA LEU A 111 2.03 -7.10 -20.43
C LEU A 111 1.09 -8.06 -19.70
N THR A 112 -0.08 -7.57 -19.35
CA THR A 112 -1.21 -8.37 -18.86
C THR A 112 -2.37 -8.17 -19.81
N VAL A 113 -3.11 -9.24 -20.11
CA VAL A 113 -4.28 -9.17 -20.99
C VAL A 113 -5.44 -9.92 -20.36
N THR A 114 -6.62 -9.31 -20.34
CA THR A 114 -7.83 -10.02 -19.92
C THR A 114 -8.34 -10.93 -21.04
N ILE A 115 -8.71 -12.15 -20.70
CA ILE A 115 -9.29 -13.11 -21.63
C ILE A 115 -10.66 -13.61 -21.15
N PRO A 116 -11.56 -13.99 -22.08
CA PRO A 116 -12.75 -14.74 -21.77
C PRO A 116 -12.47 -16.02 -20.98
N SER A 117 -13.38 -16.39 -20.07
CA SER A 117 -13.41 -17.72 -19.49
C SER A 117 -13.62 -18.79 -20.57
N GLY A 118 -13.04 -19.98 -20.36
CA GLY A 118 -13.12 -21.11 -21.30
C GLY A 118 -12.23 -21.02 -22.54
N TRP A 119 -11.40 -19.98 -22.70
CA TRP A 119 -10.41 -19.94 -23.79
C TRP A 119 -9.38 -21.07 -23.67
N GLY A 120 -9.36 -21.98 -24.64
CA GLY A 120 -8.40 -23.08 -24.74
C GLY A 120 -7.01 -22.67 -25.29
N PRO A 121 -6.06 -23.62 -25.35
CA PRO A 121 -4.66 -23.34 -25.69
C PRO A 121 -4.44 -22.64 -27.04
N ARG A 122 -5.24 -22.97 -28.06
CA ARG A 122 -5.10 -22.38 -29.41
C ARG A 122 -5.32 -20.86 -29.41
N ARG A 123 -6.42 -20.39 -28.81
CA ARG A 123 -6.72 -18.93 -28.73
C ARG A 123 -5.69 -18.19 -27.89
N ARG A 124 -5.22 -18.81 -26.79
CA ARG A 124 -4.13 -18.28 -25.97
C ARG A 124 -2.81 -18.17 -26.75
N GLY A 125 -2.47 -19.19 -27.55
CA GLY A 125 -1.32 -19.17 -28.46
C GLY A 125 -1.40 -18.01 -29.45
N HIS A 126 -2.55 -17.85 -30.11
CA HIS A 126 -2.77 -16.72 -31.03
C HIS A 126 -2.62 -15.34 -30.36
N LEU A 127 -3.06 -15.20 -29.10
CA LEU A 127 -2.86 -13.96 -28.34
C LEU A 127 -1.37 -13.71 -28.04
N THR A 128 -0.61 -14.74 -27.69
CA THR A 128 0.85 -14.64 -27.51
C THR A 128 1.55 -14.26 -28.82
N ASP A 129 1.12 -14.83 -29.95
CA ASP A 129 1.65 -14.51 -31.28
C ASP A 129 1.33 -13.05 -31.65
N ALA A 130 0.11 -12.58 -31.38
CA ALA A 130 -0.28 -11.19 -31.59
C ALA A 130 0.57 -10.21 -30.75
N ALA A 131 0.78 -10.52 -29.47
CA ALA A 131 1.65 -9.72 -28.60
C ALA A 131 3.10 -9.65 -29.14
N THR A 132 3.62 -10.79 -29.61
CA THR A 132 4.95 -10.87 -30.21
C THR A 132 5.06 -10.02 -31.48
N ARG A 133 4.06 -10.10 -32.37
CA ARG A 133 3.98 -9.27 -33.59
C ARG A 133 3.84 -7.78 -33.28
N ALA A 134 3.19 -7.43 -32.18
CA ALA A 134 3.09 -6.05 -31.68
C ALA A 134 4.38 -5.54 -31.01
N GLY A 135 5.43 -6.36 -30.89
CA GLY A 135 6.67 -6.00 -30.21
C GLY A 135 6.54 -5.91 -28.68
N LEU A 136 5.54 -6.59 -28.11
CA LEU A 136 5.25 -6.57 -26.67
C LEU A 136 5.81 -7.82 -25.97
N PRO A 137 6.07 -7.74 -24.65
CA PRO A 137 6.46 -8.92 -23.87
C PRO A 137 5.33 -9.96 -23.86
N ALA A 138 5.68 -11.22 -23.61
CA ALA A 138 4.72 -12.30 -23.52
C ALA A 138 3.62 -11.97 -22.47
N PRO A 139 2.33 -12.03 -22.84
CA PRO A 139 1.26 -11.58 -21.98
C PRO A 139 1.00 -12.55 -20.83
N ALA A 140 0.92 -12.03 -19.61
CA ALA A 140 0.24 -12.70 -18.52
C ALA A 140 -1.28 -12.63 -18.78
N MET A 141 -1.93 -13.79 -18.91
CA MET A 141 -3.36 -13.85 -19.22
C MET A 141 -4.17 -14.03 -17.94
N VAL A 142 -5.17 -13.17 -17.74
CA VAL A 142 -6.07 -13.21 -16.59
C VAL A 142 -7.50 -13.37 -17.10
N THR A 143 -8.29 -14.25 -16.51
CA THR A 143 -9.69 -14.34 -16.92
C THR A 143 -10.44 -13.08 -16.50
N ALA A 144 -11.31 -12.57 -17.38
CA ALA A 144 -12.14 -11.41 -17.09
C ALA A 144 -12.90 -11.49 -15.76
N PRO A 145 -13.53 -12.62 -15.36
CA PRO A 145 -14.21 -12.67 -14.07
C PRO A 145 -13.24 -12.56 -12.88
N ALA A 146 -12.05 -13.16 -12.97
CA ALA A 146 -11.04 -13.03 -11.91
C ALA A 146 -10.54 -11.58 -11.78
N ALA A 147 -10.36 -10.89 -12.90
CA ALA A 147 -10.01 -9.48 -12.91
C ALA A 147 -11.12 -8.61 -12.27
N LEU A 148 -12.40 -8.84 -12.58
CA LEU A 148 -13.51 -8.12 -11.93
C LEU A 148 -13.54 -8.34 -10.42
N ALA A 149 -13.39 -9.59 -9.99
CA ALA A 149 -13.35 -9.90 -8.57
C ALA A 149 -12.19 -9.16 -7.87
N ALA A 150 -10.98 -9.20 -8.44
CA ALA A 150 -9.82 -8.48 -7.92
C ALA A 150 -10.06 -6.96 -7.83
N TYR A 151 -10.71 -6.38 -8.85
CA TYR A 151 -11.04 -4.96 -8.87
C TYR A 151 -11.96 -4.58 -7.70
N THR A 152 -13.03 -5.34 -7.45
CA THR A 152 -13.96 -5.03 -6.35
C THR A 152 -13.29 -5.13 -4.96
N THR A 153 -12.35 -6.06 -4.77
CA THR A 153 -11.61 -6.18 -3.50
C THR A 153 -10.75 -4.96 -3.21
N THR A 154 -10.14 -4.35 -4.24
CA THR A 154 -9.38 -3.09 -4.06
C THR A 154 -10.27 -1.91 -3.65
N HIS A 155 -11.59 -2.00 -3.86
CA HIS A 155 -12.57 -0.97 -3.53
C HIS A 155 -13.33 -1.23 -2.22
N GLY A 156 -12.89 -2.20 -1.40
CA GLY A 156 -13.38 -2.39 -0.03
C GLY A 156 -14.20 -3.67 0.21
N SER A 157 -14.47 -4.48 -0.82
CA SER A 157 -15.14 -5.77 -0.66
C SER A 157 -14.13 -6.85 -0.24
N THR A 158 -13.99 -7.10 1.07
CA THR A 158 -13.13 -8.17 1.58
C THR A 158 -13.92 -9.48 1.66
N THR A 159 -13.57 -10.45 0.83
CA THR A 159 -14.17 -11.77 0.82
C THR A 159 -13.22 -12.76 1.51
N PRO A 160 -13.67 -13.55 2.50
CA PRO A 160 -12.80 -14.51 3.20
C PRO A 160 -12.21 -15.57 2.25
N ASP A 161 -10.99 -16.04 2.52
CA ASP A 161 -10.39 -17.14 1.75
C ASP A 161 -11.29 -18.38 1.72
N GLY A 162 -11.34 -19.05 0.56
CA GLY A 162 -12.19 -20.23 0.34
C GLY A 162 -13.67 -19.93 0.04
N SER A 163 -14.12 -18.68 0.17
CA SER A 163 -15.48 -18.27 -0.20
C SER A 163 -15.70 -18.26 -1.72
N CYS A 164 -16.98 -18.30 -2.14
CA CYS A 164 -17.36 -18.30 -3.54
C CYS A 164 -18.02 -16.97 -3.96
N LEU A 165 -17.76 -16.53 -5.19
CA LEU A 165 -18.34 -15.35 -5.81
C LEU A 165 -19.01 -15.75 -7.12
N LEU A 166 -20.18 -15.18 -7.41
CA LEU A 166 -20.81 -15.27 -8.71
C LEU A 166 -20.52 -14.00 -9.50
N ILE A 167 -19.93 -14.13 -10.69
CA ILE A 167 -19.68 -13.02 -11.61
C ILE A 167 -20.64 -13.13 -12.79
N CYS A 168 -21.46 -12.11 -13.01
CA CYS A 168 -22.27 -11.96 -14.20
C CYS A 168 -21.66 -10.88 -15.10
N GLN A 169 -21.21 -11.30 -16.28
CA GLN A 169 -20.67 -10.43 -17.32
C GLN A 169 -21.64 -10.37 -18.50
N ALA A 170 -22.32 -9.23 -18.63
CA ALA A 170 -23.23 -8.88 -19.72
C ALA A 170 -22.64 -7.72 -20.57
N ASP A 171 -21.31 -7.64 -20.63
CA ASP A 171 -20.58 -6.66 -21.43
C ASP A 171 -20.42 -7.08 -22.89
N ARG A 172 -20.58 -8.38 -23.19
CA ARG A 172 -20.61 -8.93 -24.55
C ARG A 172 -21.58 -10.09 -24.64
N HIS A 173 -21.86 -10.52 -25.87
CA HIS A 173 -22.66 -11.71 -26.14
C HIS A 173 -21.75 -12.95 -26.37
N PRO A 174 -22.12 -14.13 -25.86
CA PRO A 174 -23.21 -14.38 -24.91
C PRO A 174 -22.89 -13.82 -23.53
N VAL A 175 -23.94 -13.55 -22.74
CA VAL A 175 -23.79 -13.19 -21.32
C VAL A 175 -23.17 -14.38 -20.60
N THR A 176 -22.19 -14.17 -19.72
CA THR A 176 -21.53 -15.27 -19.00
C THR A 176 -21.71 -15.16 -17.50
N LEU A 177 -22.07 -16.28 -16.87
CA LEU A 177 -22.04 -16.48 -15.43
C LEU A 177 -20.82 -17.32 -15.07
N THR A 178 -20.01 -16.86 -14.13
CA THR A 178 -18.82 -17.58 -13.67
C THR A 178 -18.79 -17.63 -12.15
N VAL A 179 -18.62 -18.83 -11.59
CA VAL A 179 -18.40 -19.04 -10.17
C VAL A 179 -16.90 -19.10 -9.90
N LEU A 180 -16.42 -18.20 -9.06
CA LEU A 180 -15.04 -18.14 -8.60
C LEU A 180 -14.94 -18.54 -7.14
N GLN A 181 -13.85 -19.20 -6.77
CA GLN A 181 -13.44 -19.38 -5.39
C GLN A 181 -12.23 -18.50 -5.08
N THR A 182 -12.30 -17.76 -3.98
CA THR A 182 -11.16 -16.98 -3.47
C THR A 182 -10.06 -17.89 -2.93
N SER A 183 -8.81 -17.58 -3.27
CA SER A 183 -7.62 -18.27 -2.81
C SER A 183 -6.59 -17.25 -2.34
N THR A 184 -5.60 -17.67 -1.54
CA THR A 184 -4.55 -16.80 -0.99
C THR A 184 -3.79 -16.01 -2.07
N ASP A 185 -3.69 -16.57 -3.27
CA ASP A 185 -2.93 -16.01 -4.39
C ASP A 185 -3.82 -15.45 -5.54
N GLY A 186 -5.16 -15.41 -5.37
CA GLY A 186 -6.07 -14.90 -6.38
C GLY A 186 -7.42 -15.61 -6.43
N TYR A 187 -7.86 -16.00 -7.63
CA TYR A 187 -9.17 -16.63 -7.85
C TYR A 187 -9.04 -17.90 -8.67
N ARG A 188 -9.79 -18.93 -8.27
CA ARG A 188 -9.95 -20.18 -9.01
C ARG A 188 -11.34 -20.22 -9.63
N GLU A 189 -11.40 -20.39 -10.95
CA GLU A 189 -12.67 -20.58 -11.66
C GLU A 189 -13.18 -22.02 -11.42
N LEU A 190 -14.39 -22.15 -10.88
CA LEU A 190 -15.02 -23.45 -10.61
C LEU A 190 -15.90 -23.90 -11.78
N ALA A 191 -16.78 -23.01 -12.24
CA ALA A 191 -17.65 -23.26 -13.37
C ALA A 191 -17.96 -21.95 -14.11
N THR A 192 -18.19 -22.06 -15.41
CA THR A 192 -18.67 -20.97 -16.26
C THR A 192 -19.81 -21.48 -17.12
N ARG A 193 -20.89 -20.69 -17.20
CA ARG A 193 -22.05 -20.95 -18.03
C ARG A 193 -22.34 -19.73 -18.90
N ALA A 194 -22.42 -19.93 -20.21
CA ALA A 194 -22.94 -18.93 -21.13
C ALA A 194 -24.48 -18.96 -21.12
N ILE A 195 -25.08 -17.78 -21.13
CA ILE A 195 -26.48 -17.53 -21.39
C ILE A 195 -26.55 -16.98 -22.81
N ASP A 196 -26.91 -17.87 -23.73
CA ASP A 196 -26.98 -17.57 -25.15
C ASP A 196 -28.44 -17.57 -25.59
N PRO A 197 -29.13 -16.40 -25.54
CA PRO A 197 -30.49 -16.31 -26.06
C PRO A 197 -30.50 -16.57 -27.57
N PRO A 198 -31.61 -17.04 -28.16
CA PRO A 198 -31.69 -17.38 -29.59
C PRO A 198 -31.32 -16.22 -30.54
N ARG A 199 -31.44 -14.97 -30.07
CA ARG A 199 -31.12 -13.74 -30.79
C ARG A 199 -30.59 -12.71 -29.79
N ASP A 200 -29.67 -11.85 -30.24
CA ASP A 200 -29.21 -10.70 -29.47
C ASP A 200 -30.36 -9.73 -29.14
N LEU A 201 -30.25 -9.01 -28.02
CA LEU A 201 -31.27 -8.06 -27.57
C LEU A 201 -31.52 -6.96 -28.61
N ASN A 202 -30.48 -6.44 -29.25
CA ASN A 202 -30.67 -5.40 -30.28
C ASN A 202 -31.40 -5.96 -31.50
N HIS A 203 -31.15 -7.23 -31.86
CA HIS A 203 -31.83 -7.90 -32.97
C HIS A 203 -33.30 -8.17 -32.64
N LEU A 204 -33.59 -8.63 -31.42
CA LEU A 204 -34.97 -8.83 -30.94
C LEU A 204 -35.75 -7.52 -30.91
N LEU A 205 -35.10 -6.45 -30.44
CA LEU A 205 -35.71 -5.13 -30.40
C LEU A 205 -35.91 -4.58 -31.82
N ALA A 206 -34.94 -4.71 -32.72
CA ALA A 206 -35.07 -4.32 -34.13
C ALA A 206 -36.22 -5.05 -34.82
N GLN A 207 -36.31 -6.37 -34.64
CA GLN A 207 -37.40 -7.18 -35.18
C GLN A 207 -38.76 -6.67 -34.70
N ARG A 208 -38.92 -6.44 -33.39
CA ARG A 208 -40.17 -5.91 -32.83
C ARG A 208 -40.53 -4.53 -33.32
N ILE A 209 -39.55 -3.64 -33.46
CA ILE A 209 -39.77 -2.29 -33.99
C ILE A 209 -40.29 -2.38 -35.42
N VAL A 210 -39.67 -3.22 -36.25
CA VAL A 210 -40.09 -3.42 -37.65
C VAL A 210 -41.47 -4.07 -37.70
N ASP A 211 -41.74 -5.09 -36.89
CA ASP A 211 -43.05 -5.73 -36.79
C ASP A 211 -44.16 -4.74 -36.39
N ALA A 212 -43.85 -3.76 -35.53
CA ALA A 212 -44.81 -2.73 -35.13
C ALA A 212 -44.94 -1.58 -36.15
N ALA A 213 -43.88 -1.26 -36.89
CA ALA A 213 -43.81 -0.08 -37.75
C ALA A 213 -44.13 -0.35 -39.23
N THR A 214 -44.09 -1.61 -39.67
CA THR A 214 -44.32 -2.00 -41.07
C THR A 214 -45.52 -2.93 -41.22
N THR A 215 -45.95 -3.17 -42.47
CA THR A 215 -46.92 -4.22 -42.81
C THR A 215 -46.26 -5.60 -42.87
N ASP A 216 -47.06 -6.67 -42.81
CA ASP A 216 -46.57 -8.07 -42.83
C ASP A 216 -45.72 -8.41 -44.06
N ASP A 217 -46.06 -7.86 -45.23
CA ASP A 217 -45.35 -8.11 -46.50
C ASP A 217 -44.09 -7.23 -46.70
N ASP A 218 -43.66 -6.47 -45.69
CA ASP A 218 -42.49 -5.59 -45.81
C ASP A 218 -41.18 -6.41 -45.91
N PRO A 219 -40.32 -6.16 -46.92
CA PRO A 219 -39.11 -6.95 -47.14
C PRO A 219 -38.13 -6.92 -45.96
N LEU A 220 -38.11 -5.84 -45.16
CA LEU A 220 -37.24 -5.71 -43.99
C LEU A 220 -37.56 -6.74 -42.90
N ARG A 221 -38.82 -7.20 -42.82
CA ARG A 221 -39.19 -8.30 -41.92
C ARG A 221 -38.55 -9.62 -42.35
N GLY A 222 -38.52 -9.88 -43.66
CA GLY A 222 -37.84 -11.04 -44.23
C GLY A 222 -36.34 -11.03 -43.97
N GLU A 223 -35.70 -9.87 -44.16
CA GLU A 223 -34.27 -9.64 -43.87
C GLU A 223 -33.92 -9.91 -42.40
N LEU A 224 -34.72 -9.39 -41.46
CA LEU A 224 -34.52 -9.62 -40.02
C LEU A 224 -34.87 -11.03 -39.56
N ALA A 225 -35.79 -11.72 -40.25
CA ALA A 225 -36.18 -13.09 -39.92
C ALA A 225 -35.08 -14.11 -40.25
N GLN A 226 -34.32 -13.89 -41.32
CA GLN A 226 -33.18 -14.72 -41.74
C GLN A 226 -31.87 -13.92 -41.71
N PRO A 227 -31.26 -13.72 -40.53
CA PRO A 227 -29.98 -13.04 -40.43
C PRO A 227 -28.91 -13.88 -41.13
N THR A 228 -28.57 -13.50 -42.35
CA THR A 228 -27.36 -13.94 -43.06
C THR A 228 -26.36 -12.79 -43.02
N PRO A 229 -25.04 -13.07 -43.09
CA PRO A 229 -24.02 -12.01 -43.10
C PRO A 229 -24.23 -10.95 -44.20
N GLU A 230 -24.95 -11.30 -45.26
CA GLU A 230 -25.29 -10.43 -46.40
C GLU A 230 -26.56 -9.58 -46.20
N HIS A 231 -27.46 -9.96 -45.28
CA HIS A 231 -28.76 -9.30 -45.05
C HIS A 231 -28.89 -8.68 -43.65
N ASP A 232 -27.81 -8.68 -42.86
CA ASP A 232 -27.80 -7.96 -41.59
C ASP A 232 -27.87 -6.45 -41.87
N SER A 233 -28.71 -5.71 -41.16
CA SER A 233 -28.93 -4.28 -41.41
C SER A 233 -28.17 -3.45 -40.36
N PRO A 234 -26.84 -3.25 -40.51
CA PRO A 234 -25.98 -2.69 -39.47
C PRO A 234 -26.38 -1.27 -39.07
N ALA A 235 -26.96 -0.50 -40.00
CA ALA A 235 -27.46 0.84 -39.72
C ALA A 235 -28.67 0.83 -38.79
N LEU A 236 -29.58 -0.15 -38.93
CA LEU A 236 -30.73 -0.31 -38.06
C LEU A 236 -30.29 -0.75 -36.65
N LEU A 237 -29.43 -1.78 -36.57
CA LEU A 237 -28.91 -2.26 -35.28
C LEU A 237 -28.16 -1.17 -34.53
N GLU A 238 -27.37 -0.35 -35.24
CA GLU A 238 -26.70 0.80 -34.66
C GLU A 238 -27.70 1.87 -34.19
N SER A 239 -28.76 2.15 -34.95
CA SER A 239 -29.81 3.07 -34.51
C SER A 239 -30.55 2.57 -33.28
N VAL A 240 -30.81 1.26 -33.17
CA VAL A 240 -31.40 0.63 -31.99
C VAL A 240 -30.47 0.76 -30.78
N ARG A 241 -29.18 0.49 -30.97
CA ARG A 241 -28.14 0.63 -29.95
C ARG A 241 -28.06 2.06 -29.41
N GLN A 242 -28.04 3.06 -30.30
CA GLN A 242 -28.07 4.49 -29.93
C GLN A 242 -29.35 4.87 -29.18
N ALA A 243 -30.50 4.37 -29.62
CA ALA A 243 -31.77 4.62 -28.95
C ALA A 243 -31.79 4.04 -27.52
N ARG A 244 -31.26 2.82 -27.32
CA ARG A 244 -31.09 2.24 -25.97
C ARG A 244 -30.19 3.08 -25.08
N GLN A 245 -29.10 3.65 -25.62
CA GLN A 245 -28.23 4.56 -24.88
C GLN A 245 -28.97 5.85 -24.47
N LEU A 246 -29.77 6.43 -25.36
CA LEU A 246 -30.59 7.61 -25.03
C LEU A 246 -31.61 7.30 -23.93
N LEU A 247 -32.21 6.10 -23.93
CA LEU A 247 -33.15 5.66 -22.90
C LEU A 247 -32.55 5.57 -21.49
N ALA A 248 -31.22 5.59 -21.34
CA ALA A 248 -30.59 5.71 -20.03
C ALA A 248 -30.92 7.04 -19.34
N THR A 249 -31.11 8.11 -20.12
CA THR A 249 -31.38 9.48 -19.61
C THR A 249 -32.75 10.01 -19.98
N GLN A 250 -33.39 9.43 -21.00
CA GLN A 250 -34.68 9.87 -21.55
C GLN A 250 -35.72 8.75 -21.41
N ASP A 251 -37.01 9.13 -21.41
CA ASP A 251 -38.11 8.15 -21.34
C ASP A 251 -38.45 7.54 -22.71
N ARG A 252 -38.06 8.22 -23.80
CA ARG A 252 -38.34 7.83 -25.18
C ARG A 252 -37.12 8.10 -26.06
N ALA A 253 -36.90 7.28 -27.07
CA ALA A 253 -35.82 7.46 -28.03
C ALA A 253 -36.26 7.10 -29.46
N PRO A 254 -35.83 7.86 -30.49
CA PRO A 254 -36.13 7.53 -31.87
C PRO A 254 -35.21 6.43 -32.40
N VAL A 255 -35.76 5.56 -33.25
CA VAL A 255 -35.02 4.57 -34.05
C VAL A 255 -35.27 4.88 -35.52
N LEU A 256 -34.19 5.14 -36.25
CA LEU A 256 -34.23 5.40 -37.68
C LEU A 256 -34.36 4.08 -38.42
N LEU A 257 -35.46 3.92 -39.15
CA LEU A 257 -35.67 2.79 -40.04
C LEU A 257 -35.10 3.10 -41.44
N PRO A 258 -34.59 2.09 -42.17
CA PRO A 258 -34.15 2.27 -43.54
C PRO A 258 -35.28 2.85 -44.41
N ALA A 259 -34.94 3.85 -45.23
CA ALA A 259 -35.87 4.49 -46.15
C ALA A 259 -36.59 3.44 -47.02
N PRO A 260 -37.88 3.60 -47.34
CA PRO A 260 -38.72 4.80 -47.13
C PRO A 260 -39.50 4.82 -45.79
N ARG A 261 -39.14 3.98 -44.82
CA ARG A 261 -39.91 3.81 -43.57
C ARG A 261 -39.79 5.03 -42.66
N LYS A 262 -40.87 5.35 -41.92
CA LYS A 262 -40.84 6.42 -40.92
C LYS A 262 -40.03 5.97 -39.68
N PRO A 263 -39.33 6.88 -38.99
CA PRO A 263 -38.69 6.56 -37.73
C PRO A 263 -39.69 6.05 -36.70
N ALA A 264 -39.30 5.03 -35.95
CA ALA A 264 -40.05 4.52 -34.80
C ALA A 264 -39.62 5.23 -33.51
N VAL A 265 -40.43 5.16 -32.47
CA VAL A 265 -40.08 5.65 -31.13
C VAL A 265 -40.22 4.49 -30.16
N ILE A 266 -39.17 4.24 -29.38
CA ILE A 266 -39.14 3.20 -28.36
C ILE A 266 -39.06 3.80 -26.96
N THR A 267 -39.46 3.03 -25.97
CA THR A 267 -39.46 3.32 -24.54
C THR A 267 -38.67 2.29 -23.75
N ARG A 268 -38.45 2.53 -22.46
CA ARG A 268 -37.83 1.54 -21.55
C ARG A 268 -38.65 0.27 -21.41
N ASP A 269 -39.98 0.37 -21.54
CA ASP A 269 -40.88 -0.78 -21.48
C ASP A 269 -40.64 -1.70 -22.70
N ASP A 270 -40.49 -1.13 -23.90
CA ASP A 270 -40.19 -1.89 -25.11
C ASP A 270 -38.88 -2.70 -24.99
N VAL A 271 -37.84 -2.10 -24.39
CA VAL A 271 -36.56 -2.79 -24.10
C VAL A 271 -36.75 -3.90 -23.08
N THR A 272 -37.55 -3.66 -22.03
CA THR A 272 -37.83 -4.65 -20.98
C THR A 272 -38.57 -5.86 -21.55
N ILE A 273 -39.61 -5.63 -22.36
CA ILE A 273 -40.35 -6.72 -23.02
C ILE A 273 -39.40 -7.45 -23.99
N ALA A 274 -38.49 -6.75 -24.69
CA ALA A 274 -37.53 -7.38 -25.60
C ALA A 274 -36.45 -8.20 -24.87
N ALA A 275 -36.10 -7.82 -23.65
CA ALA A 275 -35.16 -8.55 -22.80
C ALA A 275 -35.77 -9.80 -22.15
N GLN A 276 -37.10 -9.92 -22.07
CA GLN A 276 -37.78 -11.02 -21.38
C GLN A 276 -37.26 -12.43 -21.73
N PRO A 277 -37.00 -12.80 -23.00
CA PRO A 277 -36.46 -14.12 -23.33
C PRO A 277 -35.09 -14.42 -22.71
N LEU A 278 -34.24 -13.40 -22.56
CA LEU A 278 -32.97 -13.52 -21.85
C LEU A 278 -33.24 -13.68 -20.34
N LEU A 279 -34.10 -12.83 -19.78
CA LEU A 279 -34.44 -12.80 -18.36
C LEU A 279 -35.04 -14.15 -17.88
N ASP A 280 -35.92 -14.77 -18.67
CA ASP A 280 -36.54 -16.08 -18.38
C ASP A 280 -35.53 -17.24 -18.26
N THR A 281 -34.30 -17.04 -18.73
CA THR A 281 -33.23 -18.05 -18.65
C THR A 281 -32.26 -17.84 -17.48
N VAL A 282 -32.23 -16.64 -16.89
CA VAL A 282 -31.22 -16.26 -15.89
C VAL A 282 -31.29 -17.14 -14.64
N GLU A 283 -32.48 -17.34 -14.07
CA GLU A 283 -32.63 -18.12 -12.83
C GLU A 283 -32.14 -19.57 -13.02
N ARG A 284 -32.51 -20.19 -14.14
CA ARG A 284 -32.05 -21.54 -14.49
C ARG A 284 -30.54 -21.57 -14.70
N ALA A 285 -29.99 -20.58 -15.39
CA ALA A 285 -28.54 -20.51 -15.63
C ALA A 285 -27.73 -20.31 -14.33
N VAL A 286 -28.25 -19.54 -13.37
CA VAL A 286 -27.65 -19.40 -12.03
C VAL A 286 -27.67 -20.73 -11.29
N ARG A 287 -28.79 -21.47 -11.33
CA ARG A 287 -28.87 -22.80 -10.72
C ARG A 287 -27.89 -23.77 -11.37
N ASP A 288 -27.90 -23.85 -12.70
CA ASP A 288 -27.03 -24.74 -13.47
C ASP A 288 -25.54 -24.48 -13.20
N VAL A 289 -25.11 -23.20 -13.11
CA VAL A 289 -23.69 -22.88 -12.87
C VAL A 289 -23.26 -23.14 -11.42
N LEU A 290 -24.16 -22.96 -10.46
CA LEU A 290 -23.94 -23.29 -9.06
C LEU A 290 -23.84 -24.81 -8.86
N ASP A 291 -24.74 -25.56 -9.50
CA ASP A 291 -24.72 -27.03 -9.51
C ASP A 291 -23.43 -27.54 -10.17
N ALA A 292 -23.03 -26.99 -11.32
CA ALA A 292 -21.78 -27.35 -11.99
C ALA A 292 -20.51 -27.00 -11.18
N ALA A 293 -20.61 -26.04 -10.26
CA ALA A 293 -19.52 -25.67 -9.36
C ALA A 293 -19.52 -26.47 -8.05
N ASP A 294 -20.52 -27.32 -7.79
CA ASP A 294 -20.79 -27.96 -6.51
C ASP A 294 -20.94 -26.96 -5.34
N VAL A 295 -21.59 -25.81 -5.58
CA VAL A 295 -21.73 -24.70 -4.62
C VAL A 295 -23.20 -24.36 -4.38
N GLY A 296 -23.69 -24.51 -3.15
CA GLY A 296 -25.01 -23.97 -2.77
C GLY A 296 -25.01 -22.43 -2.68
N SER A 297 -26.14 -21.78 -2.98
CA SER A 297 -26.28 -20.31 -2.97
C SER A 297 -25.89 -19.67 -1.62
N GLN A 298 -26.11 -20.37 -0.50
CA GLN A 298 -25.71 -19.94 0.84
C GLN A 298 -24.19 -19.83 1.07
N HIS A 299 -23.37 -20.40 0.17
CA HIS A 299 -21.90 -20.32 0.22
C HIS A 299 -21.36 -19.19 -0.65
N LEU A 300 -22.22 -18.48 -1.39
CA LEU A 300 -21.84 -17.26 -2.07
C LEU A 300 -21.61 -16.16 -1.04
N ALA A 301 -20.44 -15.54 -1.10
CA ALA A 301 -20.12 -14.36 -0.31
C ALA A 301 -20.46 -13.05 -1.03
N GLY A 302 -20.80 -13.11 -2.32
CA GLY A 302 -21.18 -11.95 -3.11
C GLY A 302 -21.49 -12.26 -4.56
N VAL A 303 -22.16 -11.32 -5.21
CA VAL A 303 -22.45 -11.33 -6.65
C VAL A 303 -21.90 -10.04 -7.25
N ILE A 304 -21.17 -10.15 -8.35
CA ILE A 304 -20.62 -9.01 -9.09
C ILE A 304 -21.27 -8.98 -10.47
N HIS A 305 -21.82 -7.84 -10.84
CA HIS A 305 -22.50 -7.62 -12.11
C HIS A 305 -21.79 -6.51 -12.91
N ARG A 306 -21.45 -6.81 -14.16
CA ARG A 306 -20.95 -5.83 -15.13
C ARG A 306 -21.74 -5.96 -16.42
N GLU A 307 -22.25 -4.82 -16.89
CA GLU A 307 -22.94 -4.68 -18.18
C GLU A 307 -22.32 -3.51 -18.96
N ALA A 308 -22.27 -3.62 -20.28
CA ALA A 308 -21.83 -2.51 -21.14
C ALA A 308 -23.01 -1.63 -21.56
N GLU A 309 -24.17 -2.24 -21.79
CA GLU A 309 -25.42 -1.57 -22.10
C GLU A 309 -26.48 -2.11 -21.16
N ALA A 310 -27.29 -1.22 -20.56
CA ALA A 310 -28.26 -1.61 -19.55
C ALA A 310 -29.23 -2.68 -20.08
N ILE A 311 -29.40 -3.74 -19.29
CA ILE A 311 -30.41 -4.78 -19.49
C ILE A 311 -31.44 -4.67 -18.35
N PRO A 312 -32.59 -4.02 -18.59
CA PRO A 312 -33.61 -3.85 -17.56
C PRO A 312 -34.02 -5.19 -16.92
N GLY A 313 -34.08 -5.24 -15.59
CA GLY A 313 -34.51 -6.41 -14.81
C GLY A 313 -33.42 -7.47 -14.55
N LEU A 314 -32.27 -7.43 -15.22
CA LEU A 314 -31.20 -8.43 -15.01
C LEU A 314 -30.65 -8.38 -13.58
N TRP A 315 -30.42 -7.18 -13.05
CA TRP A 315 -29.91 -6.99 -11.68
C TRP A 315 -30.87 -7.56 -10.64
N ASP A 316 -32.18 -7.24 -10.76
CA ASP A 316 -33.21 -7.70 -9.82
C ASP A 316 -33.36 -9.23 -9.86
N LEU A 317 -33.26 -9.83 -11.04
CA LEU A 317 -33.30 -11.29 -11.18
C LEU A 317 -32.07 -11.97 -10.61
N LEU A 318 -30.87 -11.41 -10.78
CA LEU A 318 -29.66 -11.91 -10.12
C LEU A 318 -29.80 -11.83 -8.60
N ALA A 319 -30.37 -10.74 -8.08
CA ALA A 319 -30.63 -10.57 -6.66
C ALA A 319 -31.63 -11.61 -6.13
N ALA A 320 -32.73 -11.81 -6.84
CA ALA A 320 -33.76 -12.78 -6.48
C ALA A 320 -33.25 -14.24 -6.55
N ALA A 321 -32.49 -14.58 -7.59
CA ALA A 321 -31.97 -15.94 -7.81
C ALA A 321 -30.87 -16.33 -6.79
N THR A 322 -30.11 -15.37 -6.29
CA THR A 322 -28.98 -15.63 -5.37
C THR A 322 -29.28 -15.29 -3.91
N GLY A 323 -30.29 -14.46 -3.64
CA GLY A 323 -30.56 -13.91 -2.30
C GLY A 323 -29.55 -12.85 -1.84
N LEU A 324 -28.66 -12.39 -2.73
CA LEU A 324 -27.61 -11.42 -2.45
C LEU A 324 -27.78 -10.20 -3.36
N THR A 325 -27.48 -9.00 -2.85
CA THR A 325 -27.50 -7.77 -3.66
C THR A 325 -26.27 -7.71 -4.58
N PRO A 326 -26.41 -7.74 -5.92
CA PRO A 326 -25.27 -7.66 -6.83
C PRO A 326 -24.55 -6.31 -6.75
N THR A 327 -23.22 -6.36 -6.72
CA THR A 327 -22.37 -5.17 -6.84
C THR A 327 -22.24 -4.82 -8.32
N THR A 328 -22.83 -3.69 -8.72
CA THR A 328 -22.78 -3.20 -10.11
C THR A 328 -21.54 -2.35 -10.35
N LEU A 329 -20.82 -2.64 -11.43
CA LEU A 329 -19.66 -1.87 -11.89
C LEU A 329 -20.01 -1.02 -13.12
N THR A 330 -20.88 -0.02 -12.93
CA THR A 330 -21.18 1.01 -13.93
C THR A 330 -20.09 2.09 -13.94
N ASP A 331 -19.79 2.68 -15.11
CA ASP A 331 -18.79 3.76 -15.30
C ASP A 331 -17.32 3.43 -14.98
N HIS A 332 -16.98 2.16 -14.80
CA HIS A 332 -15.61 1.72 -14.53
C HIS A 332 -14.99 1.02 -15.74
N SER A 333 -14.81 1.76 -16.84
CA SER A 333 -14.30 1.22 -18.10
C SER A 333 -12.99 0.45 -17.95
N HIS A 334 -12.09 0.88 -17.06
CA HIS A 334 -10.79 0.25 -16.81
C HIS A 334 -10.79 -0.85 -15.75
N ALA A 335 -11.94 -1.19 -15.13
CA ALA A 335 -11.97 -2.10 -13.98
C ALA A 335 -11.32 -3.47 -14.26
N LEU A 336 -11.53 -4.01 -15.46
CA LEU A 336 -10.92 -5.26 -15.91
C LEU A 336 -9.39 -5.14 -16.03
N ALA A 337 -8.90 -4.08 -16.67
CA ALA A 337 -7.47 -3.83 -16.81
C ALA A 337 -6.78 -3.64 -15.43
N ASP A 338 -7.40 -2.87 -14.54
CA ASP A 338 -6.93 -2.60 -13.17
C ASP A 338 -6.90 -3.87 -12.31
N GLY A 339 -7.99 -4.63 -12.33
CA GLY A 339 -8.11 -5.89 -11.62
C GLY A 339 -7.10 -6.92 -12.10
N ALA A 340 -6.88 -7.01 -13.41
CA ALA A 340 -5.89 -7.91 -13.99
C ALA A 340 -4.45 -7.53 -13.57
N LEU A 341 -4.12 -6.24 -13.51
CA LEU A 341 -2.84 -5.79 -12.96
C LEU A 341 -2.68 -6.12 -11.47
N THR A 342 -3.77 -6.22 -10.72
CA THR A 342 -3.72 -6.56 -9.30
C THR A 342 -3.32 -8.03 -9.10
N LEU A 343 -3.79 -8.91 -9.99
CA LEU A 343 -3.46 -10.34 -9.98
C LEU A 343 -2.08 -10.68 -10.57
N THR A 344 -1.60 -9.88 -11.51
CA THR A 344 -0.34 -10.14 -12.25
C THR A 344 0.80 -9.22 -11.86
N ALA A 345 0.54 -8.16 -11.10
CA ALA A 345 1.60 -7.52 -10.37
C ALA A 345 2.30 -8.63 -9.57
N PRO A 346 3.63 -8.85 -9.73
CA PRO A 346 4.36 -9.62 -8.73
C PRO A 346 3.92 -9.01 -7.43
N HIS A 347 3.31 -9.83 -6.55
CA HIS A 347 2.91 -9.43 -5.23
C HIS A 347 4.06 -8.56 -4.74
N HIS A 348 3.86 -7.24 -4.70
CA HIS A 348 4.55 -6.45 -3.72
C HIS A 348 3.71 -6.84 -2.53
N PRO A 349 4.09 -7.89 -1.75
CA PRO A 349 3.38 -8.13 -0.52
C PRO A 349 3.29 -6.77 0.12
N ARG A 350 2.07 -6.30 0.42
CA ARG A 350 1.86 -5.06 1.18
C ARG A 350 2.91 -5.11 2.27
N ALA A 351 3.93 -4.26 2.17
CA ALA A 351 5.23 -4.59 2.76
C ALA A 351 4.99 -4.83 4.24
N VAL A 352 5.00 -6.10 4.66
CA VAL A 352 4.43 -6.47 5.97
C VAL A 352 5.18 -5.63 6.97
N THR A 353 4.48 -4.74 7.67
CA THR A 353 5.12 -3.78 8.56
C THR A 353 5.12 -4.31 9.98
N ALA A 354 5.87 -3.65 10.85
CA ALA A 354 5.81 -3.94 12.28
C ALA A 354 4.37 -3.93 12.83
N ALA A 355 3.47 -3.12 12.25
CA ALA A 355 2.05 -3.06 12.61
C ALA A 355 1.28 -4.36 12.33
N ASP A 356 1.72 -5.16 11.34
CA ASP A 356 1.02 -6.37 10.89
C ASP A 356 1.76 -7.66 11.34
N THR A 357 3.00 -7.54 11.84
CA THR A 357 3.80 -8.68 12.30
C THR A 357 3.62 -9.05 13.76
N HIS A 358 3.74 -10.36 14.04
CA HIS A 358 3.88 -10.93 15.37
C HIS A 358 5.26 -11.57 15.51
N LEU A 359 6.17 -10.94 16.25
CA LEU A 359 7.48 -11.54 16.52
C LEU A 359 7.35 -12.68 17.54
N PRO A 360 8.15 -13.76 17.40
CA PRO A 360 8.17 -14.84 18.37
C PRO A 360 8.62 -14.28 19.73
N ARG A 361 7.73 -14.41 20.73
CA ARG A 361 7.99 -13.89 22.07
C ARG A 361 8.92 -14.84 22.81
N VAL A 362 9.96 -14.28 23.44
CA VAL A 362 10.95 -15.05 24.19
C VAL A 362 10.70 -14.83 25.68
N ARG A 363 10.93 -15.88 26.50
CA ARG A 363 10.90 -15.76 27.96
C ARG A 363 11.89 -14.69 28.41
N LEU A 364 11.44 -13.80 29.30
CA LEU A 364 12.24 -12.70 29.85
C LEU A 364 13.48 -13.28 30.54
N ARG A 365 14.67 -13.01 29.98
CA ARG A 365 15.94 -13.48 30.57
C ARG A 365 16.35 -12.50 31.67
N ILE A 366 16.93 -13.02 32.76
CA ILE A 366 17.47 -12.21 33.87
C ILE A 366 18.44 -11.14 33.34
N ARG A 367 19.23 -11.46 32.31
CA ARG A 367 20.19 -10.54 31.67
C ARG A 367 19.55 -9.30 31.03
N ASP A 368 18.30 -9.38 30.59
CA ASP A 368 17.63 -8.25 29.95
C ASP A 368 17.06 -7.30 31.02
N LEU A 369 16.62 -7.83 32.17
CA LEU A 369 16.18 -7.04 33.33
C LEU A 369 17.36 -6.33 34.04
N THR A 370 18.51 -7.00 34.16
CA THR A 370 19.69 -6.42 34.82
C THR A 370 20.16 -5.14 34.13
N SER A 371 19.93 -5.01 32.83
CA SER A 371 20.30 -3.82 32.07
C SER A 371 19.52 -2.56 32.47
N ALA A 372 18.20 -2.66 32.62
CA ALA A 372 17.36 -1.57 33.06
C ALA A 372 17.63 -1.22 34.53
N ILE A 373 17.81 -2.23 35.38
CA ILE A 373 18.15 -2.04 36.80
C ILE A 373 19.49 -1.32 36.94
N LEU A 374 20.51 -1.69 36.17
CA LEU A 374 21.82 -1.06 36.23
C LEU A 374 21.77 0.43 35.80
N LEU A 375 21.01 0.75 34.75
CA LEU A 375 20.80 2.14 34.33
C LEU A 375 20.03 2.95 35.38
N ALA A 376 19.00 2.36 35.98
CA ALA A 376 18.25 2.98 37.07
C ALA A 376 19.14 3.26 38.29
N ALA A 377 20.00 2.30 38.64
CA ALA A 377 20.97 2.43 39.71
C ALA A 377 21.97 3.55 39.40
N CYS A 378 22.58 3.57 38.21
CA CYS A 378 23.51 4.63 37.81
C CYS A 378 22.85 6.02 37.87
N SER A 379 21.62 6.13 37.35
CA SER A 379 20.80 7.34 37.39
C SER A 379 20.58 7.83 38.84
N LEU A 380 20.13 6.94 39.71
CA LEU A 380 19.86 7.24 41.12
C LEU A 380 21.14 7.58 41.89
N THR A 381 22.24 6.87 41.65
CA THR A 381 23.54 7.14 42.29
C THR A 381 24.03 8.54 41.95
N LEU A 382 23.95 8.97 40.69
CA LEU A 382 24.34 10.33 40.30
C LEU A 382 23.44 11.39 40.94
N LEU A 383 22.14 11.14 41.06
CA LEU A 383 21.21 12.03 41.77
C LEU A 383 21.59 12.16 43.25
N LEU A 384 21.71 11.02 43.93
CA LEU A 384 22.03 10.98 45.35
C LEU A 384 23.37 11.64 45.64
N GLN A 385 24.39 11.39 44.82
CA GLN A 385 25.68 12.06 44.96
C GLN A 385 25.55 13.58 44.79
N ALA A 386 24.77 14.06 43.81
CA ALA A 386 24.58 15.50 43.59
C ALA A 386 23.89 16.18 44.79
N ILE A 387 22.95 15.50 45.44
CA ILE A 387 22.25 15.98 46.64
C ILE A 387 23.18 15.93 47.87
N LEU A 388 23.84 14.79 48.11
CA LEU A 388 24.67 14.58 49.30
C LEU A 388 25.96 15.41 49.30
N THR A 389 26.46 15.78 48.11
CA THR A 389 27.65 16.64 47.97
C THR A 389 27.31 18.11 47.71
N ALA A 390 26.04 18.50 47.89
CA ALA A 390 25.63 19.89 47.76
C ALA A 390 26.18 20.72 48.92
N ASP A 391 26.86 21.81 48.61
CA ASP A 391 27.34 22.78 49.60
C ASP A 391 26.24 23.83 49.85
N ILE A 392 25.75 23.88 51.09
CA ILE A 392 24.57 24.65 51.48
C ILE A 392 25.02 25.81 52.37
N SER A 393 24.95 27.03 51.83
CA SER A 393 25.21 28.25 52.59
C SER A 393 23.94 28.72 53.30
N THR A 394 24.00 28.85 54.63
CA THR A 394 22.88 29.29 55.47
C THR A 394 23.23 30.58 56.20
N LEU A 395 22.24 31.49 56.29
CA LEU A 395 22.33 32.73 57.04
C LEU A 395 21.08 32.82 57.93
N PHE A 396 21.25 32.92 59.25
CA PHE A 396 20.16 32.99 60.23
C PHE A 396 19.05 31.94 59.98
N LEU A 397 19.43 30.67 59.83
CA LEU A 397 18.55 29.52 59.58
C LEU A 397 17.84 29.49 58.20
N ARG A 398 18.07 30.48 57.33
CA ARG A 398 17.58 30.50 55.94
C ARG A 398 18.68 30.05 54.98
N VAL A 399 18.36 29.16 54.03
CA VAL A 399 19.29 28.80 52.94
C VAL A 399 19.38 29.97 51.96
N VAL A 400 20.59 30.52 51.78
CA VAL A 400 20.83 31.70 50.92
C VAL A 400 21.47 31.29 49.58
N GLY A 401 22.12 30.14 49.53
CA GLY A 401 22.68 29.61 48.30
C GLY A 401 23.07 28.14 48.40
N VAL A 402 23.00 27.46 47.27
CA VAL A 402 23.34 26.04 47.12
C VAL A 402 24.29 25.88 45.96
N ARG A 403 25.43 25.23 46.18
CA ARG A 403 26.35 24.83 45.11
C ARG A 403 26.28 23.32 44.92
N THR A 404 25.72 22.91 43.79
CA THR A 404 25.71 21.53 43.33
C THR A 404 25.96 21.49 41.82
N SER A 405 26.37 20.33 41.29
CA SER A 405 26.61 20.17 39.85
C SER A 405 25.28 20.03 39.11
N LEU A 406 24.84 21.12 38.49
CA LEU A 406 23.64 21.12 37.67
C LEU A 406 23.74 20.17 36.44
N PRO A 407 24.87 20.09 35.72
CA PRO A 407 25.03 19.12 34.63
C PRO A 407 24.96 17.65 35.08
N GLN A 408 25.39 17.35 36.32
CA GLN A 408 25.26 16.01 36.90
C GLN A 408 23.79 15.63 37.10
N LEU A 409 22.96 16.57 37.59
CA LEU A 409 21.51 16.37 37.69
C LEU A 409 20.87 16.17 36.31
N GLY A 410 21.30 16.95 35.30
CA GLY A 410 20.87 16.73 33.92
C GLY A 410 21.22 15.35 33.39
N THR A 411 22.41 14.83 33.75
CA THR A 411 22.83 13.47 33.38
C THR A 411 21.99 12.42 34.11
N ALA A 412 21.68 12.60 35.39
CA ALA A 412 20.77 11.72 36.12
C ALA A 412 19.38 11.68 35.45
N GLY A 413 18.82 12.82 35.07
CA GLY A 413 17.56 12.89 34.32
C GLY A 413 17.62 12.18 32.97
N ALA A 414 18.71 12.34 32.22
CA ALA A 414 18.91 11.66 30.95
C ALA A 414 19.05 10.12 31.11
N LEU A 415 19.75 9.65 32.15
CA LEU A 415 19.86 8.22 32.45
C LEU A 415 18.52 7.61 32.92
N ALA A 416 17.69 8.36 33.64
CA ALA A 416 16.32 7.94 33.96
C ALA A 416 15.48 7.74 32.68
N MET A 417 15.63 8.64 31.70
CA MET A 417 14.98 8.49 30.39
C MET A 417 15.53 7.28 29.60
N LEU A 418 16.85 7.03 29.64
CA LEU A 418 17.43 5.82 29.03
C LEU A 418 16.94 4.53 29.69
N THR A 419 16.70 4.56 31.00
CA THR A 419 16.10 3.44 31.74
C THR A 419 14.71 3.15 31.19
N ALA A 420 13.89 4.19 31.00
CA ALA A 420 12.57 4.05 30.39
C ALA A 420 12.65 3.50 28.95
N PHE A 421 13.62 3.95 28.15
CA PHE A 421 13.94 3.38 26.83
C PHE A 421 14.26 1.89 26.88
N ALA A 422 15.08 1.47 27.85
CA ALA A 422 15.46 0.07 28.05
C ALA A 422 14.23 -0.80 28.34
N VAL A 423 13.32 -0.32 29.19
CA VAL A 423 12.06 -1.00 29.51
C VAL A 423 11.13 -1.06 28.29
N ALA A 424 10.97 0.04 27.54
CA ALA A 424 10.18 0.07 26.31
C ALA A 424 10.67 -0.91 25.24
N HIS A 425 11.99 -1.10 25.16
CA HIS A 425 12.60 -2.03 24.23
C HIS A 425 12.24 -3.50 24.52
N LEU A 426 11.90 -3.84 25.77
CA LEU A 426 11.53 -5.21 26.16
C LEU A 426 10.10 -5.56 25.76
N ALA A 427 9.18 -4.58 25.75
CA ALA A 427 7.75 -4.77 25.48
C ALA A 427 7.39 -5.61 24.23
N PRO A 428 8.08 -5.49 23.08
CA PRO A 428 7.78 -6.28 21.87
C PRO A 428 8.31 -7.71 21.92
N THR A 429 9.29 -7.99 22.78
CA THR A 429 10.06 -9.25 22.78
C THR A 429 9.79 -10.14 24.00
N THR A 430 9.28 -9.55 25.08
CA THR A 430 9.01 -10.29 26.31
C THR A 430 7.55 -10.70 26.40
N LEU A 431 7.32 -11.98 26.68
CA LEU A 431 6.16 -12.38 27.46
C LEU A 431 6.32 -11.74 28.83
N LEU A 432 5.86 -10.49 29.00
CA LEU A 432 5.27 -10.13 30.28
C LEU A 432 4.29 -11.26 30.54
N ALA A 433 4.44 -11.97 31.65
CA ALA A 433 3.54 -13.06 32.01
C ALA A 433 2.14 -12.46 32.23
N ALA A 434 1.46 -12.09 31.15
CA ALA A 434 0.04 -11.89 31.08
C ALA A 434 -0.52 -13.30 31.23
N ALA A 435 -0.89 -13.68 32.45
CA ALA A 435 -2.28 -13.57 32.88
C ALA A 435 -3.13 -14.29 31.82
N ARG A 436 -3.38 -15.60 31.92
CA ARG A 436 -4.47 -16.19 32.71
C ARG A 436 -5.84 -15.47 32.62
N THR A 437 -6.01 -14.45 31.79
CA THR A 437 -7.26 -13.71 31.64
C THR A 437 -7.74 -13.76 30.20
N ALA A 438 -8.80 -14.57 30.02
CA ALA A 438 -9.76 -14.67 28.92
C ALA A 438 -9.24 -15.07 27.51
N PRO A 439 -9.70 -16.21 26.93
CA PRO A 439 -9.28 -16.71 25.62
C PRO A 439 -9.84 -15.96 24.38
N THR A 440 -10.40 -14.76 24.54
CA THR A 440 -11.21 -14.10 23.49
C THR A 440 -10.66 -12.79 22.94
N SER A 441 -9.54 -12.26 23.45
CA SER A 441 -8.95 -11.03 22.90
C SER A 441 -7.84 -11.34 21.88
N PRO A 442 -7.90 -10.80 20.65
CA PRO A 442 -6.87 -11.02 19.65
C PRO A 442 -5.51 -10.52 20.13
N GLU A 443 -4.46 -11.29 19.84
CA GLU A 443 -3.10 -10.99 20.27
C GLU A 443 -2.64 -9.64 19.70
N PRO A 444 -2.10 -8.71 20.51
CA PRO A 444 -1.67 -7.42 20.00
C PRO A 444 -0.42 -7.56 19.10
N ALA A 445 -0.49 -6.95 17.92
CA ALA A 445 0.63 -6.91 16.97
C ALA A 445 1.86 -6.17 17.53
N THR A 446 3.04 -6.53 17.02
CA THR A 446 4.34 -6.04 17.51
C THR A 446 4.44 -4.52 17.47
N GLY A 447 3.94 -3.88 16.41
CA GLY A 447 3.94 -2.42 16.25
C GLY A 447 3.08 -1.69 17.28
N SER A 448 1.97 -2.29 17.72
CA SER A 448 1.12 -1.73 18.79
C SER A 448 1.86 -1.72 20.13
N LEU A 449 2.61 -2.78 20.43
CA LEU A 449 3.43 -2.90 21.63
C LEU A 449 4.61 -1.93 21.61
N ILE A 450 5.31 -1.78 20.47
CA ILE A 450 6.38 -0.79 20.29
C ILE A 450 5.82 0.63 20.54
N ARG A 451 4.69 0.98 19.92
CA ARG A 451 4.07 2.30 20.08
C ARG A 451 3.72 2.58 21.54
N ARG A 452 3.03 1.65 22.21
CA ARG A 452 2.64 1.80 23.63
C ARG A 452 3.87 1.87 24.55
N GLY A 453 4.86 1.01 24.34
CA GLY A 453 6.08 0.96 25.15
C GLY A 453 6.88 2.26 25.07
N TYR A 454 7.16 2.76 23.86
CA TYR A 454 7.95 3.99 23.70
C TYR A 454 7.19 5.26 24.09
N LEU A 455 5.85 5.31 23.92
CA LEU A 455 5.04 6.41 24.47
C LEU A 455 5.05 6.41 26.00
N ALA A 456 4.86 5.24 26.62
CA ALA A 456 4.94 5.10 28.06
C ALA A 456 6.32 5.49 28.59
N ALA A 457 7.39 5.17 27.87
CA ALA A 457 8.74 5.59 28.23
C ALA A 457 8.97 7.09 28.09
N ALA A 458 8.46 7.73 27.03
CA ALA A 458 8.54 9.18 26.84
C ALA A 458 7.92 9.93 28.02
N VAL A 459 6.72 9.51 28.44
CA VAL A 459 6.02 10.11 29.58
C VAL A 459 6.71 9.73 30.90
N GLY A 460 6.92 8.44 31.16
CA GLY A 460 7.45 7.94 32.43
C GLY A 460 8.87 8.42 32.74
N GLY A 461 9.75 8.46 31.74
CA GLY A 461 11.10 8.97 31.88
C GLY A 461 11.14 10.48 32.14
N ALA A 462 10.32 11.27 31.44
CA ALA A 462 10.20 12.71 31.65
C ALA A 462 9.63 13.03 33.05
N VAL A 463 8.61 12.30 33.50
CA VAL A 463 8.04 12.44 34.85
C VAL A 463 9.08 12.12 35.92
N THR A 464 9.86 11.04 35.74
CA THR A 464 10.91 10.67 36.70
C THR A 464 12.00 11.74 36.76
N ALA A 465 12.41 12.31 35.62
CA ALA A 465 13.36 13.42 35.57
C ALA A 465 12.80 14.70 36.25
N ALA A 466 11.51 14.99 36.09
CA ALA A 466 10.85 16.08 36.80
C ALA A 466 10.88 15.84 38.32
N LEU A 467 10.53 14.63 38.76
CA LEU A 467 10.59 14.24 40.17
C LEU A 467 12.00 14.35 40.74
N TYR A 468 13.05 14.04 39.97
CA TYR A 468 14.44 14.22 40.41
C TYR A 468 14.79 15.69 40.66
N GLY A 469 14.34 16.60 39.78
CA GLY A 469 14.55 18.04 39.94
C GLY A 469 13.81 18.59 41.17
N LEU A 470 12.55 18.18 41.35
CA LEU A 470 11.74 18.54 42.51
C LEU A 470 12.32 17.98 43.81
N ALA A 471 12.70 16.70 43.82
CA ALA A 471 13.31 16.04 44.97
C ALA A 471 14.62 16.72 45.41
N THR A 472 15.42 17.18 44.44
CA THR A 472 16.64 17.95 44.73
C THR A 472 16.31 19.30 45.37
N GLY A 473 15.32 20.02 44.83
CA GLY A 473 14.88 21.29 45.40
C GLY A 473 14.33 21.16 46.82
N THR A 474 13.52 20.13 47.07
CA THR A 474 12.96 19.85 48.40
C THR A 474 14.01 19.38 49.39
N SER A 475 14.96 18.52 48.97
CA SER A 475 16.02 18.04 49.85
C SER A 475 16.93 19.16 50.34
N VAL A 476 17.22 20.13 49.47
CA VAL A 476 18.11 21.26 49.80
C VAL A 476 17.35 22.50 50.31
N ARG A 477 16.01 22.48 50.31
CA ARG A 477 15.13 23.59 50.76
C ARG A 477 15.45 24.92 50.07
N PHE A 478 15.74 24.87 48.78
CA PHE A 478 16.05 26.04 47.94
C PHE A 478 15.21 26.04 46.67
N ASP A 479 15.24 27.12 45.88
CA ASP A 479 14.48 27.22 44.62
C ASP A 479 14.76 26.01 43.72
N TYR A 480 13.71 25.28 43.36
CA TYR A 480 13.78 24.05 42.57
C TYR A 480 13.97 24.30 41.08
N THR A 481 13.70 25.53 40.62
CA THR A 481 13.72 25.93 39.21
C THR A 481 15.00 25.53 38.46
N PRO A 482 16.23 25.81 38.95
CA PRO A 482 17.46 25.42 38.25
C PRO A 482 17.60 23.89 38.17
N TYR A 483 17.29 23.15 39.23
CA TYR A 483 17.42 21.68 39.24
C TYR A 483 16.45 21.04 38.26
N LEU A 484 15.20 21.52 38.24
CA LEU A 484 14.16 21.06 37.32
C LEU A 484 14.53 21.35 35.86
N LYS A 485 15.07 22.54 35.55
CA LYS A 485 15.53 22.89 34.20
C LYS A 485 16.61 21.95 33.69
N TRP A 486 17.57 21.59 34.54
CA TRP A 486 18.66 20.71 34.14
C TRP A 486 18.24 19.24 34.02
N THR A 487 17.46 18.70 34.96
CA THR A 487 16.98 17.31 34.88
C THR A 487 16.07 17.11 33.67
N LEU A 488 15.15 18.05 33.41
CA LEU A 488 14.31 18.03 32.21
C LEU A 488 15.10 18.34 30.93
N GLY A 489 16.06 19.27 30.97
CA GLY A 489 16.90 19.62 29.82
C GLY A 489 17.70 18.43 29.28
N GLY A 490 18.17 17.54 30.16
CA GLY A 490 18.81 16.28 29.76
C GLY A 490 17.82 15.21 29.26
N ALA A 491 16.62 15.14 29.83
CA ALA A 491 15.64 14.09 29.54
C ALA A 491 14.74 14.38 28.32
N LEU A 492 14.28 15.62 28.14
CA LEU A 492 13.27 15.99 27.13
C LEU A 492 13.71 15.72 25.69
N PRO A 493 14.95 16.00 25.25
CA PRO A 493 15.37 15.67 23.88
C PRO A 493 15.26 14.17 23.59
N LEU A 494 15.58 13.32 24.58
CA LEU A 494 15.44 11.88 24.48
C LEU A 494 13.97 11.44 24.52
N ALA A 495 13.12 12.10 25.33
CA ALA A 495 11.68 11.87 25.36
C ALA A 495 11.00 12.18 24.02
N VAL A 496 11.39 13.27 23.35
CA VAL A 496 10.95 13.60 21.99
C VAL A 496 11.38 12.52 21.01
N CYS A 497 12.64 12.06 21.09
CA CYS A 497 13.12 10.95 20.27
C CYS A 497 12.28 9.68 20.46
N ALA A 498 11.92 9.33 21.70
CA ALA A 498 11.04 8.20 22.00
C ALA A 498 9.64 8.35 21.42
N ALA A 499 9.03 9.54 21.52
CA ALA A 499 7.70 9.81 20.97
C ALA A 499 7.69 9.71 19.43
N VAL A 500 8.73 10.23 18.77
CA VAL A 500 8.89 10.09 17.31
C VAL A 500 9.11 8.61 16.94
N ILE A 501 9.90 7.87 17.70
CA ILE A 501 10.06 6.41 17.49
C ILE A 501 8.72 5.70 17.65
N ALA A 502 7.92 6.02 18.67
CA ALA A 502 6.64 5.39 18.91
C ALA A 502 5.64 5.56 17.77
N THR A 503 5.65 6.73 17.12
CA THR A 503 4.74 7.05 16.00
C THR A 503 5.24 6.50 14.66
N THR A 504 6.56 6.36 14.49
CA THR A 504 7.17 5.96 13.21
C THR A 504 7.52 4.47 13.13
N ALA A 505 7.92 3.85 14.24
CA ALA A 505 8.36 2.46 14.27
C ALA A 505 7.33 1.41 13.82
N PRO A 506 5.99 1.59 14.00
CA PRO A 506 5.00 0.67 13.46
C PRO A 506 5.05 0.53 11.93
N ARG A 507 5.64 1.51 11.22
CA ARG A 507 5.77 1.51 9.75
C ARG A 507 7.04 0.81 9.25
N ILE A 508 7.90 0.31 10.14
CA ILE A 508 9.16 -0.34 9.75
C ILE A 508 8.87 -1.67 9.03
N PRO A 509 9.52 -1.98 7.90
CA PRO A 509 9.35 -3.26 7.21
C PRO A 509 9.79 -4.47 8.06
N ALA A 510 8.97 -5.53 8.07
CA ALA A 510 9.14 -6.75 8.88
C ALA A 510 10.56 -7.35 8.80
N HIS A 511 11.11 -7.46 7.60
CA HIS A 511 12.44 -8.04 7.37
C HIS A 511 13.58 -7.24 8.03
N THR A 512 13.39 -5.93 8.24
CA THR A 512 14.38 -5.06 8.91
C THR A 512 14.17 -4.95 10.42
N LEU A 513 13.01 -5.39 10.91
CA LEU A 513 12.59 -5.21 12.30
C LEU A 513 13.55 -5.88 13.31
N PRO A 514 14.05 -7.11 13.11
CA PRO A 514 15.02 -7.72 14.03
C PRO A 514 16.36 -6.96 14.08
N ALA A 515 16.84 -6.48 12.93
CA ALA A 515 18.07 -5.70 12.84
C ALA A 515 17.92 -4.33 13.50
N TRP A 516 16.75 -3.70 13.37
CA TRP A 516 16.40 -2.47 14.07
C TRP A 516 16.35 -2.67 15.58
N LEU A 517 15.67 -3.71 16.06
CA LEU A 517 15.59 -4.05 17.49
C LEU A 517 17.00 -4.24 18.09
N ALA A 518 17.88 -4.99 17.41
CA ALA A 518 19.26 -5.17 17.87
C ALA A 518 20.02 -3.84 18.04
N ARG A 519 19.74 -2.82 17.20
CA ARG A 519 20.36 -1.50 17.27
C ARG A 519 19.75 -0.56 18.31
N THR A 520 18.48 -0.73 18.64
CA THR A 520 17.78 0.10 19.64
C THR A 520 18.15 -0.24 21.09
N ARG A 521 18.89 -1.33 21.31
CA ARG A 521 19.35 -1.70 22.66
C ARG A 521 20.18 -0.54 23.25
N PRO A 522 19.77 0.02 24.40
CA PRO A 522 20.49 1.13 25.00
C PRO A 522 21.92 0.73 25.34
N ALA A 523 22.85 1.67 25.18
CA ALA A 523 24.27 1.43 25.35
C ALA A 523 24.69 1.42 26.82
N ILE A 524 24.28 0.35 27.52
CA ILE A 524 24.40 0.19 28.98
C ILE A 524 25.84 0.36 29.48
N THR A 525 26.80 -0.25 28.79
CA THR A 525 28.21 -0.18 29.19
C THR A 525 28.76 1.24 29.14
N GLN A 526 28.32 2.03 28.16
CA GLN A 526 28.76 3.42 27.99
C GLN A 526 28.18 4.31 29.07
N ALA A 527 26.89 4.15 29.37
CA ALA A 527 26.21 4.88 30.43
C ALA A 527 26.77 4.55 31.82
N ALA A 528 27.12 3.29 32.08
CA ALA A 528 27.77 2.89 33.32
C ALA A 528 29.17 3.50 33.46
N ILE A 529 30.00 3.44 32.40
CA ILE A 529 31.34 4.08 32.39
C ILE A 529 31.21 5.59 32.62
N ALA A 530 30.26 6.26 31.97
CA ALA A 530 30.01 7.69 32.18
C ALA A 530 29.60 7.99 33.62
N ALA A 531 28.66 7.22 34.19
CA ALA A 531 28.21 7.42 35.56
C ALA A 531 29.35 7.21 36.56
N THR A 532 30.16 6.18 36.39
CA THR A 532 31.37 5.96 37.20
C THR A 532 32.37 7.12 37.05
N GLY A 533 32.61 7.59 35.82
CA GLY A 533 33.51 8.71 35.55
C GLY A 533 33.05 10.00 36.22
N ILE A 534 31.75 10.35 36.07
CA ILE A 534 31.14 11.52 36.73
C ILE A 534 31.21 11.37 38.24
N TYR A 535 30.94 10.18 38.77
CA TYR A 535 30.99 9.92 40.20
C TYR A 535 32.38 10.14 40.77
N LEU A 536 33.42 9.55 40.18
CA LEU A 536 34.80 9.71 40.60
C LEU A 536 35.28 11.16 40.49
N MET A 537 34.94 11.81 39.37
CA MET A 537 35.28 13.21 39.13
C MET A 537 34.69 14.12 40.21
N ARG A 538 33.42 13.91 40.57
CA ARG A 538 32.74 14.71 41.60
C ARG A 538 33.21 14.37 42.99
N ALA A 539 33.41 13.09 43.31
CA ALA A 539 33.97 12.66 44.59
C ALA A 539 35.36 13.25 44.85
N ALA A 540 36.22 13.33 43.83
CA ALA A 540 37.54 13.94 43.93
C ALA A 540 37.46 15.44 44.28
N LEU A 541 36.47 16.17 43.73
CA LEU A 541 36.28 17.60 44.01
C LEU A 541 35.61 17.89 45.36
N THR A 542 34.88 16.94 45.94
CA THR A 542 34.04 17.18 47.12
C THR A 542 34.51 16.46 48.39
N ILE A 543 35.19 15.32 48.29
CA ILE A 543 35.61 14.48 49.43
C ILE A 543 37.09 14.66 49.75
N THR A 544 37.92 15.00 48.76
CA THR A 544 39.36 15.18 48.97
C THR A 544 39.62 16.62 49.42
N PRO A 545 40.34 16.88 50.53
CA PRO A 545 40.70 18.24 50.93
C PRO A 545 41.48 18.92 49.79
N PRO A 546 41.36 20.25 49.61
CA PRO A 546 41.83 20.92 48.41
C PRO A 546 43.33 20.67 48.21
N VAL A 547 43.68 19.94 47.14
CA VAL A 547 45.06 19.71 46.67
C VAL A 547 45.58 20.94 45.91
N ASP A 548 44.98 22.11 46.13
CA ASP A 548 45.33 23.39 45.49
C ASP A 548 46.71 23.93 45.91
N LEU A 549 47.53 23.15 46.62
CA LEU A 549 48.93 23.46 46.87
C LEU A 549 49.88 22.97 45.77
N THR A 550 49.48 22.06 44.87
CA THR A 550 50.40 21.50 43.84
C THR A 550 49.93 21.68 42.39
N GLY A 551 48.75 22.24 42.14
CA GLY A 551 48.26 22.53 40.78
C GLY A 551 48.02 21.31 39.89
N MET A 552 48.10 20.09 40.43
CA MET A 552 47.88 18.84 39.70
C MET A 552 46.51 18.26 40.05
N PRO A 553 45.63 17.97 39.07
CA PRO A 553 44.37 17.31 39.34
C PRO A 553 44.64 15.93 39.97
N GLY A 554 43.97 15.64 41.08
CA GLY A 554 44.13 14.36 41.77
C GLY A 554 43.91 13.19 40.82
N LEU A 555 44.78 12.17 40.87
CA LEU A 555 44.80 11.02 39.94
C LEU A 555 43.42 10.37 39.76
N ILE A 556 42.61 10.34 40.84
CA ILE A 556 41.24 9.80 40.84
C ILE A 556 40.30 10.64 39.97
N GLY A 557 40.39 11.97 40.05
CA GLY A 557 39.56 12.88 39.27
C GLY A 557 39.91 12.87 37.79
N SER A 558 41.21 12.85 37.45
CA SER A 558 41.68 12.73 36.06
C SER A 558 41.32 11.38 35.45
N ALA A 559 41.40 10.29 36.22
CA ALA A 559 40.91 8.98 35.80
C ALA A 559 39.39 8.98 35.58
N GLY A 560 38.62 9.63 36.46
CA GLY A 560 37.18 9.82 36.28
C GLY A 560 36.84 10.61 35.01
N ALA A 561 37.57 11.69 34.74
CA ALA A 561 37.42 12.47 33.52
C ALA A 561 37.81 11.67 32.27
N ALA A 562 38.89 10.87 32.33
CA ALA A 562 39.27 9.96 31.25
C ALA A 562 38.14 8.95 30.93
N LEU A 563 37.53 8.34 31.96
CA LEU A 563 36.39 7.44 31.79
C LEU A 563 35.19 8.14 31.14
N LEU A 564 34.91 9.39 31.52
CA LEU A 564 33.85 10.19 30.89
C LEU A 564 34.16 10.50 29.41
N GLY A 565 35.42 10.76 29.09
CA GLY A 565 35.90 10.93 27.71
C GLY A 565 35.75 9.66 26.88
N VAL A 566 36.12 8.50 27.46
CA VAL A 566 35.89 7.18 26.86
C VAL A 566 34.40 6.98 26.59
N ALA A 567 33.54 7.20 27.58
CA ALA A 567 32.10 7.04 27.42
C ALA A 567 31.53 7.94 26.32
N THR A 568 31.93 9.21 26.30
CA THR A 568 31.54 10.19 25.26
C THR A 568 31.91 9.68 23.86
N ALA A 569 33.15 9.20 23.68
CA ALA A 569 33.62 8.65 22.41
C ALA A 569 32.83 7.40 21.97
N LEU A 570 32.54 6.51 22.92
CA LEU A 570 31.79 5.29 22.65
C LEU A 570 30.34 5.61 22.25
N THR A 571 29.74 6.64 22.82
CA THR A 571 28.35 7.05 22.54
C THR A 571 28.22 7.75 21.19
N THR A 572 29.21 8.55 20.77
CA THR A 572 29.19 9.23 19.45
C THR A 572 29.59 8.33 18.29
N SER A 573 30.55 7.43 18.47
CA SER A 573 31.21 6.72 17.37
C SER A 573 30.67 5.30 17.15
N ARG A 574 30.16 5.04 15.93
CA ARG A 574 29.63 3.70 15.54
C ARG A 574 30.66 2.80 14.84
N SER A 575 31.62 3.37 14.11
CA SER A 575 32.67 2.59 13.44
C SER A 575 33.74 2.14 14.42
N ARG A 576 34.21 0.88 14.32
CA ARG A 576 35.25 0.34 15.20
C ARG A 576 36.56 1.14 15.11
N THR A 577 36.96 1.56 13.91
CA THR A 577 38.21 2.29 13.66
C THR A 577 38.16 3.72 14.19
N ILE A 578 37.06 4.43 13.91
CA ILE A 578 36.85 5.79 14.44
C ILE A 578 36.79 5.73 15.96
N ARG A 579 36.12 4.70 16.52
CA ARG A 579 35.95 4.55 17.96
C ARG A 579 37.27 4.35 18.68
N THR A 580 38.22 3.55 18.17
CA THR A 580 39.52 3.37 18.84
C THR A 580 40.31 4.68 18.90
N ILE A 581 40.31 5.44 17.80
CA ILE A 581 41.01 6.73 17.71
C ILE A 581 40.34 7.77 18.63
N THR A 582 39.02 7.95 18.52
CA THR A 582 38.29 8.94 19.32
C THR A 582 38.31 8.62 20.81
N THR A 583 38.33 7.33 21.18
CA THR A 583 38.38 6.92 22.60
C THR A 583 39.71 7.33 23.23
N ALA A 584 40.84 7.06 22.58
CA ALA A 584 42.15 7.46 23.09
C ALA A 584 42.26 8.99 23.18
N GLY A 585 41.85 9.70 22.12
CA GLY A 585 41.91 11.16 22.08
C GLY A 585 41.04 11.85 23.14
N LEU A 586 39.77 11.43 23.27
CA LEU A 586 38.85 12.02 24.26
C LEU A 586 39.21 11.65 25.70
N ALA A 587 39.71 10.43 25.95
CA ALA A 587 40.17 10.03 27.28
C ALA A 587 41.32 10.92 27.77
N ILE A 588 42.35 11.12 26.93
CA ILE A 588 43.50 11.97 27.24
C ILE A 588 43.06 13.43 27.36
N GLY A 589 42.26 13.93 26.41
CA GLY A 589 41.79 15.31 26.42
C GLY A 589 40.97 15.66 27.66
N TYR A 590 40.04 14.78 28.05
CA TYR A 590 39.21 15.01 29.25
C TYR A 590 40.05 14.95 30.52
N ALA A 591 41.03 14.04 30.61
CA ALA A 591 41.93 13.94 31.75
C ALA A 591 42.81 15.19 31.95
N ILE A 592 43.30 15.78 30.85
CA ILE A 592 44.16 16.97 30.88
C ILE A 592 43.36 18.22 31.25
N VAL A 593 42.16 18.37 30.69
CA VAL A 593 41.34 19.60 30.86
C VAL A 593 40.60 19.60 32.20
N PHE A 594 40.58 18.49 32.94
CA PHE A 594 39.83 18.36 34.19
C PHE A 594 40.33 19.31 35.29
N THR A 595 39.45 20.23 35.71
CA THR A 595 39.64 21.17 36.81
C THR A 595 38.30 21.44 37.50
N TYR A 596 38.32 22.16 38.62
CA TYR A 596 37.10 22.63 39.29
C TYR A 596 36.21 23.47 38.34
N ASN A 597 36.78 24.28 37.44
CA ASN A 597 36.00 25.15 36.56
C ASN A 597 35.48 24.44 35.30
N THR A 598 36.17 23.40 34.84
CA THR A 598 35.87 22.74 33.56
C THR A 598 35.01 21.49 33.71
N HIS A 599 34.90 20.90 34.92
CA HIS A 599 34.18 19.65 35.13
C HIS A 599 32.73 19.68 34.61
N GLY A 600 32.02 20.80 34.78
CA GLY A 600 30.65 20.98 34.29
C GLY A 600 30.56 20.88 32.76
N ALA A 601 31.53 21.47 32.05
CA ALA A 601 31.58 21.43 30.59
C ALA A 601 31.84 20.01 30.06
N LEU A 602 32.66 19.22 30.75
CA LEU A 602 32.91 17.81 30.39
C LEU A 602 31.63 16.96 30.51
N ILE A 603 30.83 17.18 31.56
CA ILE A 603 29.53 16.51 31.74
C ILE A 603 28.52 16.95 30.67
N VAL A 604 28.48 18.24 30.35
CA VAL A 604 27.64 18.75 29.24
C VAL A 604 28.05 18.12 27.91
N GLY A 605 29.35 17.93 27.65
CA GLY A 605 29.83 17.24 26.45
C GLY A 605 29.28 15.82 26.33
N TYR A 606 29.22 15.08 27.44
CA TYR A 606 28.60 13.76 27.48
C TYR A 606 27.07 13.81 27.25
N LEU A 607 26.36 14.79 27.82
CA LEU A 607 24.94 15.01 27.57
C LEU A 607 24.65 15.30 26.08
N VAL A 608 25.49 16.11 25.43
CA VAL A 608 25.40 16.37 23.98
C VAL A 608 25.63 15.08 23.18
N ALA A 609 26.62 14.27 23.55
CA ALA A 609 26.86 12.98 22.92
C ALA A 609 25.64 12.03 23.05
N LEU A 610 25.00 12.03 24.23
CA LEU A 610 23.85 11.17 24.49
C LEU A 610 22.60 11.62 23.71
N THR A 611 22.34 12.93 23.64
CA THR A 611 21.25 13.47 22.83
C THR A 611 21.48 13.22 21.34
N TRP A 612 22.73 13.39 20.88
CA TRP A 612 23.13 13.04 19.51
C TRP A 612 22.88 11.56 19.18
N TRP A 613 23.20 10.65 20.09
CA TRP A 613 22.89 9.23 19.92
C TRP A 613 21.39 8.99 19.73
N GLY A 614 20.54 9.63 20.53
CA GLY A 614 19.08 9.58 20.39
C GLY A 614 18.59 10.09 19.04
N ILE A 615 19.09 11.24 18.60
CA ILE A 615 18.77 11.83 17.29
C ILE A 615 19.17 10.88 16.15
N GLN A 616 20.37 10.29 16.22
CA GLN A 616 20.86 9.33 15.21
C GLN A 616 20.02 8.05 15.18
N LEU A 617 19.51 7.61 16.33
CA LEU A 617 18.59 6.48 16.39
C LEU A 617 17.25 6.82 15.72
N THR A 618 16.66 7.96 16.05
CA THR A 618 15.39 8.43 15.46
C THR A 618 15.52 8.73 13.96
N ALA A 619 16.62 9.33 13.51
CA ALA A 619 16.88 9.54 12.09
C ALA A 619 16.99 8.20 11.34
N HIS A 620 17.57 7.19 11.97
CA HIS A 620 17.64 5.85 11.41
C HIS A 620 16.25 5.18 11.35
N THR A 621 15.40 5.35 12.37
CA THR A 621 14.02 4.82 12.37
C THR A 621 13.17 5.47 11.28
N LEU A 622 13.28 6.79 11.12
CA LEU A 622 12.63 7.56 10.05
C LEU A 622 13.04 7.09 8.65
N ARG A 623 14.34 6.85 8.42
CA ARG A 623 14.84 6.34 7.12
C ARG A 623 14.29 4.95 6.78
N LEU A 624 14.09 4.09 7.78
CA LEU A 624 13.50 2.77 7.58
C LEU A 624 11.99 2.84 7.35
N ALA A 625 11.29 3.73 8.07
CA ALA A 625 9.86 3.92 7.95
C ALA A 625 9.44 4.64 6.65
N PHE A 626 10.32 5.50 6.10
CA PHE A 626 10.04 6.31 4.91
C PHE A 626 11.15 6.19 3.84
N PRO A 627 11.25 5.03 3.16
CA PRO A 627 12.32 4.79 2.18
C PRO A 627 12.21 5.65 0.91
N ALA A 628 11.01 6.15 0.56
CA ALA A 628 10.77 6.98 -0.63
C ALA A 628 11.30 8.42 -0.45
N THR A 629 11.08 9.03 0.72
CA THR A 629 11.49 10.40 1.03
C THR A 629 13.02 10.54 1.03
N GLY A 630 13.74 9.51 1.45
CA GLY A 630 15.21 9.47 1.41
C GLY A 630 15.81 9.32 0.01
N ARG A 631 15.02 8.92 -0.99
CA ARG A 631 15.41 8.94 -2.40
C ARG A 631 15.08 10.28 -3.04
N ALA A 632 13.92 10.86 -2.74
CA ALA A 632 13.53 12.20 -3.19
C ALA A 632 14.53 13.26 -2.70
N LEU A 633 14.93 13.23 -1.43
CA LEU A 633 15.91 14.16 -0.88
C LEU A 633 17.30 13.99 -1.52
N ARG A 634 17.70 12.75 -1.86
CA ARG A 634 18.94 12.50 -2.58
C ARG A 634 18.90 12.98 -4.03
N ARG A 635 17.78 12.80 -4.74
CA ARG A 635 17.61 13.36 -6.09
C ARG A 635 17.69 14.89 -6.10
N VAL A 636 17.14 15.54 -5.07
CA VAL A 636 17.22 17.00 -4.90
C VAL A 636 18.64 17.46 -4.55
N ILE A 637 19.40 16.69 -3.76
CA ILE A 637 20.78 17.02 -3.38
C ILE A 637 21.77 16.70 -4.51
N ASP A 638 21.55 15.61 -5.24
CA ASP A 638 22.43 15.14 -6.32
C ASP A 638 22.17 15.85 -7.66
N GLY A 639 21.29 16.86 -7.68
CA GLY A 639 21.10 17.77 -8.83
C GLY A 639 20.63 17.09 -10.12
N GLN A 640 20.07 15.89 -10.04
CA GLN A 640 19.54 15.18 -11.21
C GLN A 640 18.06 15.56 -11.38
N ALA A 641 17.85 16.77 -11.89
CA ALA A 641 16.61 17.15 -12.53
C ALA A 641 16.69 16.74 -14.00
N SER A 642 15.97 15.67 -14.35
CA SER A 642 15.51 15.39 -15.72
C SER A 642 14.24 14.56 -15.63
#